data_AF-A0A3C0WCK0-F1
#
_entry.id   AF-A0A3C0WCK0-F1
#
_cell.length_a   1.000
_cell.length_b   1.000
_cell.length_c   1.000
_cell.angle_alpha   90.00
_cell.angle_beta   90.00
_cell.angle_gamma   90.00
#
_symmetry.space_group_name_H-M   'P 1'
#
loop_
_entity.id
_entity.type
_entity.pdbx_description
1 polymer ?
#
loop_
_entity_poly.entity_id
_entity_poly.type
_entity_poly.pdbx_seq_one_letter_code
_entity_poly.pdbx_strand_id
1 'polypeptide(L)'
;MMEHMTEVSGLSWPRRLWNTLQNDNRFAAGCVAFLGGVMTAMGRITGEVAPFGVAFAAAAPGAMAVPALLGAALGYLLTAAAPPAWQYPLAGLLAVGVRHLLAVLGHKNRSWQSVAGVLFGLAAAVILPGVYRHPLVYDVLLWLTSLLMAGAAAVFLQRGLVLLQPERKTPQERTLTASLAVTAALCLMGLCSISVSGVSLGRVAASVLLLLAAAGAGSRAGALIGVICGLVVGFSTGEFTLSITCFSVGGLLCGLFAPLGRLGSVLALAISYGFFAMLASRSVAGFLEVLLAAGIFWLLPATALRRVGQLLAPGREQKIAPLVLGDHLEAAAEALREVSATTREVAAHLQKSTAENPEMLFDRLANRYCKGCLYQMTCWQQHYGDTVEALGWGLAAYRKENHIAAEALNGLNDRCPCRERLAAALEKEYVGYLSREEQRCRTARVRSIVTDQLDGLAGTLTGLSEHSCGITPCSEGLTQRMTEELLAAERELREVLCWMTSSGRLTVRLSFPAALLQHLDTEKLRKIITAAAGLEMGSPARSQQNGVLLLTYREKPRYTLGKWQVQLPAEENGACGDTLRLVKGEEGVQALILSDGMGTGAPAALDSAMLCNLVGRLLEAGIPCGSALRLVNSALMVKGGRESLATLDTAAVDCYTGTAVFYKAGAAPTFLRRQGRAMRLEATSLPAGILA
;
A
#
# COMPACT_ATOMS: atom_id res chain seq x y z
N MET A 1 -11.51 -42.69 39.79
CA MET A 1 -11.08 -42.40 38.41
C MET A 1 -9.86 -43.29 38.17
N MET A 2 -10.00 -44.26 37.27
CA MET A 2 -9.12 -45.41 37.11
C MET A 2 -7.67 -45.02 36.78
N GLU A 3 -6.73 -45.60 37.51
CA GLU A 3 -5.31 -45.64 37.15
C GLU A 3 -5.13 -46.54 35.94
N HIS A 4 -4.82 -45.94 34.78
CA HIS A 4 -4.26 -46.65 33.64
C HIS A 4 -2.75 -46.39 33.61
N MET A 5 -1.99 -47.10 34.45
CA MET A 5 -0.55 -47.27 34.25
C MET A 5 -0.34 -48.51 33.38
N THR A 6 -0.01 -48.30 32.11
CA THR A 6 0.57 -49.34 31.26
C THR A 6 2.08 -49.38 31.50
N GLU A 7 2.56 -50.39 32.22
CA GLU A 7 3.99 -50.71 32.28
C GLU A 7 4.48 -51.15 30.89
N VAL A 8 5.39 -50.36 30.31
CA VAL A 8 6.12 -50.74 29.09
C VAL A 8 7.42 -51.43 29.50
N SER A 9 7.29 -52.66 29.99
CA SER A 9 8.41 -53.59 30.25
C SER A 9 8.77 -54.34 28.95
N GLY A 10 9.59 -53.73 28.09
CA GLY A 10 10.06 -54.42 26.88
C GLY A 10 10.98 -53.67 25.91
N LEU A 11 11.50 -52.49 26.25
CA LEU A 11 12.39 -51.73 25.36
C LEU A 11 13.84 -51.80 25.87
N SER A 12 14.75 -52.29 25.02
CA SER A 12 16.20 -52.29 25.25
C SER A 12 16.69 -50.89 25.67
N TRP A 13 17.59 -50.80 26.65
CA TRP A 13 18.18 -49.56 27.19
C TRP A 13 18.54 -48.49 26.12
N PRO A 14 19.18 -48.83 24.97
CA PRO A 14 19.48 -47.85 23.92
C PRO A 14 18.23 -47.27 23.21
N ARG A 15 17.14 -48.04 23.07
CA ARG A 15 15.89 -47.56 22.49
C ARG A 15 15.08 -46.70 23.46
N ARG A 16 15.18 -46.96 24.77
CA ARG A 16 14.62 -46.06 25.79
C ARG A 16 15.34 -44.73 25.78
N LEU A 17 16.67 -44.75 25.71
CA LEU A 17 17.48 -43.53 25.59
C LEU A 17 17.11 -42.75 24.32
N TRP A 18 16.97 -43.42 23.18
CA TRP A 18 16.59 -42.79 21.91
C TRP A 18 15.18 -42.18 21.94
N ASN A 19 14.20 -42.87 22.53
CA ASN A 19 12.84 -42.33 22.67
C ASN A 19 12.76 -41.17 23.67
N THR A 20 13.53 -41.19 24.76
CA THR A 20 13.62 -40.03 25.67
C THR A 20 14.38 -38.87 25.03
N LEU A 21 15.37 -39.15 24.18
CA LEU A 21 16.11 -38.15 23.40
C LEU A 21 15.23 -37.47 22.35
N GLN A 22 14.29 -38.20 21.74
CA GLN A 22 13.39 -37.66 20.70
C GLN A 22 12.21 -36.85 21.25
N ASN A 23 11.73 -37.18 22.46
CA ASN A 23 10.52 -36.56 23.03
C ASN A 23 10.78 -35.43 24.03
N ASP A 24 12.02 -35.26 24.51
CA ASP A 24 12.31 -34.24 25.53
C ASP A 24 12.92 -32.97 24.89
N ASN A 25 12.08 -31.93 24.72
CA ASN A 25 12.50 -30.60 24.23
C ASN A 25 13.68 -30.01 25.04
N ARG A 26 13.90 -30.51 26.27
CA ARG A 26 15.03 -30.14 27.14
C ARG A 26 16.38 -30.60 26.58
N PHE A 27 16.43 -31.71 25.83
CA PHE A 27 17.66 -32.20 25.22
C PHE A 27 18.11 -31.29 24.08
N ALA A 28 17.19 -30.89 23.19
CA ALA A 28 17.48 -29.94 22.13
C ALA A 28 18.00 -28.59 22.69
N ALA A 29 17.35 -28.08 23.73
CA ALA A 29 17.81 -26.87 24.44
C ALA A 29 19.20 -27.07 25.08
N GLY A 30 19.46 -28.25 25.66
CA GLY A 30 20.77 -28.64 26.20
C GLY A 30 21.87 -28.71 25.15
N CYS A 31 21.60 -29.28 23.97
CA CYS A 31 22.55 -29.31 22.84
C CYS A 31 22.86 -27.92 22.31
N VAL A 32 21.83 -27.06 22.16
CA VAL A 32 22.03 -25.65 21.76
C VAL A 32 22.85 -24.90 22.79
N ALA A 33 22.59 -25.12 24.08
CA ALA A 33 23.37 -24.53 25.16
C ALA A 33 24.83 -25.02 25.13
N PHE A 34 25.08 -26.31 24.94
CA PHE A 34 26.43 -26.86 24.80
C PHE A 34 27.19 -26.24 23.63
N LEU A 35 26.58 -26.20 22.44
CA LEU A 35 27.18 -25.60 21.24
C LEU A 35 27.43 -24.10 21.44
N GLY A 36 26.47 -23.37 22.02
CA GLY A 36 26.64 -21.95 22.35
C GLY A 36 27.78 -21.71 23.35
N GLY A 37 27.94 -22.59 24.34
CA GLY A 37 29.05 -22.57 25.29
C GLY A 37 30.40 -22.78 24.60
N VAL A 38 30.50 -23.76 23.70
CA VAL A 38 31.72 -23.99 22.91
C VAL A 38 32.05 -22.76 22.07
N MET A 39 31.09 -22.27 21.27
CA MET A 39 31.31 -21.16 20.35
C MET A 39 31.71 -19.88 21.10
N THR A 40 31.00 -19.53 22.17
CA THR A 40 31.32 -18.32 22.95
C THR A 40 32.67 -18.42 23.66
N ALA A 41 33.08 -19.60 24.13
CA ALA A 41 34.41 -19.80 24.71
C ALA A 41 35.55 -19.72 23.69
N MET A 42 35.29 -20.08 22.44
CA MET A 42 36.26 -19.96 21.34
C MET A 42 36.43 -18.50 20.85
N GLY A 43 35.63 -17.55 21.35
CA GLY A 43 35.74 -16.14 21.01
C GLY A 43 37.08 -15.55 21.44
N ARG A 44 37.68 -14.76 20.56
CA ARG A 44 38.92 -14.02 20.83
C ARG A 44 38.73 -12.53 20.61
N ILE A 45 39.41 -11.72 21.41
CA ILE A 45 39.50 -10.27 21.24
C ILE A 45 40.96 -9.96 20.93
N THR A 46 41.25 -9.40 19.76
CA THR A 46 42.62 -9.04 19.34
C THR A 46 43.63 -10.19 19.49
N GLY A 47 43.20 -11.42 19.22
CA GLY A 47 44.03 -12.64 19.34
C GLY A 47 44.08 -13.29 20.72
N GLU A 48 43.61 -12.62 21.77
CA GLU A 48 43.58 -13.15 23.14
C GLU A 48 42.26 -13.83 23.50
N VAL A 49 42.31 -14.72 24.49
CA VAL A 49 41.16 -15.53 24.93
C VAL A 49 40.13 -14.66 25.63
N ALA A 50 38.89 -14.66 25.15
CA ALA A 50 37.83 -13.83 25.73
C ALA A 50 37.01 -14.57 26.81
N PRO A 51 36.53 -13.88 27.86
CA PRO A 51 35.76 -14.48 28.96
C PRO A 51 34.28 -14.76 28.61
N PHE A 52 33.90 -14.83 27.34
CA PHE A 52 32.49 -14.96 26.93
C PHE A 52 31.89 -16.33 27.24
N GLY A 53 32.68 -17.41 27.23
CA GLY A 53 32.24 -18.74 27.64
C GLY A 53 31.87 -18.80 29.13
N VAL A 54 32.61 -18.09 29.98
CA VAL A 54 32.29 -17.93 31.42
C VAL A 54 30.97 -17.18 31.58
N ALA A 55 30.79 -16.09 30.83
CA ALA A 55 29.54 -15.33 30.82
C ALA A 55 28.34 -16.16 30.34
N PHE A 56 28.53 -16.99 29.32
CA PHE A 56 27.49 -17.88 28.78
C PHE A 56 27.08 -18.97 29.77
N ALA A 57 28.05 -19.63 30.41
CA ALA A 57 27.79 -20.65 31.43
C ALA A 57 27.04 -20.06 32.65
N ALA A 58 27.43 -18.88 33.11
CA ALA A 58 26.76 -18.19 34.21
C ALA A 58 25.37 -17.63 33.83
N ALA A 59 25.15 -17.27 32.57
CA ALA A 59 23.86 -16.78 32.08
C ALA A 59 22.82 -17.90 31.91
N ALA A 60 23.27 -19.12 31.58
CA ALA A 60 22.40 -20.26 31.28
C ALA A 60 21.40 -20.58 32.41
N PRO A 61 20.11 -20.82 32.10
CA PRO A 61 19.13 -21.30 33.07
C PRO A 61 19.51 -22.65 33.66
N GLY A 62 19.04 -22.98 34.88
CA GLY A 62 19.53 -24.14 35.65
C GLY A 62 19.60 -25.48 34.90
N ALA A 63 18.60 -25.82 34.09
CA ALA A 63 18.60 -27.05 33.29
C ALA A 63 19.63 -27.04 32.14
N MET A 64 20.04 -25.87 31.66
CA MET A 64 21.02 -25.67 30.58
C MET A 64 22.41 -25.29 31.11
N ALA A 65 22.58 -25.07 32.41
CA ALA A 65 23.83 -24.60 33.00
C ALA A 65 24.97 -25.63 32.91
N VAL A 66 24.67 -26.91 33.09
CA VAL A 66 25.67 -27.99 33.01
C VAL A 66 26.15 -28.21 31.55
N PRO A 67 25.27 -28.36 30.54
CA PRO A 67 25.69 -28.36 29.13
C PRO A 67 26.44 -27.07 28.75
N ALA A 68 25.92 -25.93 29.23
CA ALA A 68 26.57 -24.64 29.40
C ALA A 68 28.08 -24.70 29.63
N LEU A 69 28.38 -25.16 30.84
CA LEU A 69 29.70 -25.21 31.43
C LEU A 69 30.61 -26.21 30.70
N LEU A 70 30.09 -27.39 30.35
CA LEU A 70 30.86 -28.41 29.64
C LEU A 70 31.26 -27.92 28.24
N GLY A 71 30.35 -27.23 27.55
CA GLY A 71 30.64 -26.62 26.26
C GLY A 71 31.70 -25.53 26.38
N ALA A 72 31.55 -24.62 27.34
CA ALA A 72 32.54 -23.57 27.59
C ALA A 72 33.93 -24.14 27.95
N ALA A 73 33.98 -25.17 28.79
CA ALA A 73 35.22 -25.83 29.16
C ALA A 73 35.91 -26.46 27.94
N LEU A 74 35.16 -27.16 27.09
CA LEU A 74 35.68 -27.74 25.85
C LEU A 74 36.20 -26.66 24.90
N GLY A 75 35.46 -25.57 24.71
CA GLY A 75 35.86 -24.48 23.83
C GLY A 75 37.17 -23.81 24.27
N TYR A 76 37.35 -23.57 25.57
CA TYR A 76 38.61 -23.03 26.11
C TYR A 76 39.76 -24.02 25.99
N LEU A 77 39.54 -25.31 26.24
CA LEU A 77 40.58 -26.34 26.10
C LEU A 77 41.05 -26.50 24.64
N LEU A 78 40.15 -26.32 23.67
CA LEU A 78 40.49 -26.42 22.24
C LEU A 78 41.24 -25.20 21.72
N THR A 79 41.05 -24.02 22.32
CA THR A 79 41.53 -22.76 21.75
C THR A 79 42.61 -22.06 22.56
N ALA A 80 42.73 -22.31 23.85
CA ALA A 80 43.68 -21.64 24.72
C ALA A 80 44.87 -22.55 25.05
N ALA A 81 46.08 -22.00 25.05
CA ALA A 81 47.24 -22.63 25.67
C ALA A 81 47.22 -22.39 27.19
N ALA A 82 47.97 -23.17 27.97
CA ALA A 82 48.14 -22.89 29.40
C ALA A 82 48.88 -21.55 29.60
N PRO A 83 48.56 -20.73 30.63
CA PRO A 83 47.61 -20.95 31.73
C PRO A 83 46.09 -20.70 31.47
N PRO A 84 45.61 -19.91 30.48
CA PRO A 84 44.16 -19.66 30.34
C PRO A 84 43.32 -20.91 30.06
N ALA A 85 43.92 -21.96 29.49
CA ALA A 85 43.25 -23.25 29.24
C ALA A 85 42.55 -23.87 30.46
N TRP A 86 43.08 -23.69 31.68
CA TRP A 86 42.46 -24.21 32.91
C TRP A 86 41.82 -23.11 33.77
N GLN A 87 42.30 -21.86 33.67
CA GLN A 87 41.77 -20.75 34.46
C GLN A 87 40.34 -20.36 34.08
N TYR A 88 40.01 -20.32 32.78
CA TYR A 88 38.65 -19.96 32.34
C TYR A 88 37.59 -21.03 32.61
N PRO A 89 37.84 -22.34 32.42
CA PRO A 89 36.93 -23.38 32.90
C PRO A 89 36.69 -23.33 34.42
N LEU A 90 37.75 -23.08 35.20
CA LEU A 90 37.63 -22.89 36.66
C LEU A 90 36.80 -21.65 36.99
N ALA A 91 37.02 -20.54 36.29
CA ALA A 91 36.21 -19.32 36.41
C ALA A 91 34.72 -19.61 36.12
N GLY A 92 34.43 -20.39 35.08
CA GLY A 92 33.08 -20.84 34.73
C GLY A 92 32.42 -21.65 35.85
N LEU A 93 33.15 -22.60 36.43
CA LEU A 93 32.65 -23.45 37.52
C LEU A 93 32.34 -22.61 38.77
N LEU A 94 33.24 -21.70 39.13
CA LEU A 94 33.02 -20.76 40.24
C LEU A 94 31.85 -19.81 39.95
N ALA A 95 31.72 -19.29 38.73
CA ALA A 95 30.64 -18.39 38.37
C ALA A 95 29.26 -19.04 38.45
N VAL A 96 29.13 -20.27 37.95
CA VAL A 96 27.91 -21.07 38.08
C VAL A 96 27.63 -21.40 39.55
N GLY A 97 28.65 -21.80 40.32
CA GLY A 97 28.53 -22.10 41.75
C GLY A 97 28.04 -20.91 42.58
N VAL A 98 28.66 -19.74 42.42
CA VAL A 98 28.25 -18.49 43.11
C VAL A 98 26.84 -18.09 42.72
N ARG A 99 26.48 -18.19 41.44
CA ARG A 99 25.12 -17.89 41.00
C ARG A 99 24.09 -18.81 41.65
N HIS A 100 24.37 -20.12 41.70
CA HIS A 100 23.48 -21.07 42.36
C HIS A 100 23.35 -20.78 43.86
N LEU A 101 24.44 -20.46 44.54
CA LEU A 101 24.43 -20.06 45.95
C LEU A 101 23.56 -18.80 46.19
N LEU A 102 23.76 -17.76 45.37
CA LEU A 102 22.98 -16.52 45.45
C LEU A 102 21.50 -16.73 45.10
N ALA A 103 21.19 -17.66 44.20
CA ALA A 103 19.82 -18.01 43.86
C ALA A 103 19.11 -18.76 45.00
N VAL A 104 19.83 -19.61 45.73
CA VAL A 104 19.31 -20.29 46.93
C VAL A 104 19.06 -19.29 48.07
N LEU A 105 19.98 -18.34 48.29
CA LEU A 105 19.85 -17.30 49.32
C LEU A 105 18.77 -16.25 49.02
N GLY A 106 18.57 -15.90 47.74
CA GLY A 106 17.74 -14.76 47.34
C GLY A 106 16.27 -15.09 47.01
N HIS A 107 15.83 -16.35 47.10
CA HIS A 107 14.50 -16.87 46.71
C HIS A 107 13.99 -16.52 45.29
N LYS A 108 14.70 -15.67 44.52
CA LYS A 108 14.34 -15.22 43.16
C LYS A 108 15.58 -15.14 42.27
N ASN A 109 15.46 -15.65 41.05
CA ASN A 109 16.53 -15.60 40.04
C ASN A 109 16.55 -14.21 39.37
N ARG A 110 17.55 -13.37 39.67
CA ARG A 110 17.65 -11.97 39.23
C ARG A 110 18.91 -11.76 38.40
N SER A 111 18.89 -10.84 37.43
CA SER A 111 19.98 -10.69 36.46
C SER A 111 21.34 -10.33 37.05
N TRP A 112 21.34 -9.62 38.18
CA TRP A 112 22.56 -9.29 38.93
C TRP A 112 23.32 -10.54 39.43
N GLN A 113 22.64 -11.66 39.70
CA GLN A 113 23.27 -12.88 40.22
C GLN A 113 24.23 -13.51 39.20
N SER A 114 23.89 -13.48 37.90
CA SER A 114 24.77 -13.97 36.84
C SER A 114 26.01 -13.07 36.72
N VAL A 115 25.84 -11.75 36.80
CA VAL A 115 26.94 -10.78 36.73
C VAL A 115 27.88 -10.95 37.92
N ALA A 116 27.34 -11.05 39.14
CA ALA A 116 28.12 -11.27 40.36
C ALA A 116 28.92 -12.59 40.29
N GLY A 117 28.32 -13.66 39.77
CA GLY A 117 29.00 -14.93 39.54
C GLY A 117 30.19 -14.81 38.58
N VAL A 118 29.99 -14.16 37.43
CA VAL A 118 31.06 -13.96 36.43
C VAL A 118 32.21 -13.12 36.98
N LEU A 119 31.90 -12.00 37.66
CA LEU A 119 32.91 -11.14 38.25
C LEU A 119 33.74 -11.88 39.30
N PHE A 120 33.08 -12.63 40.18
CA PHE A 120 33.77 -13.44 41.18
C PHE A 120 34.62 -14.55 40.56
N GLY A 121 34.07 -15.28 39.59
CA GLY A 121 34.77 -16.39 38.93
C GLY A 121 36.03 -15.92 38.21
N LEU A 122 35.96 -14.81 37.46
CA LEU A 122 37.12 -14.23 36.80
C LEU A 122 38.13 -13.64 37.79
N ALA A 123 37.67 -12.95 38.83
CA ALA A 123 38.55 -12.41 39.86
C ALA A 123 39.34 -13.50 40.58
N ALA A 124 38.68 -14.60 40.96
CA ALA A 124 39.29 -15.69 41.70
C ALA A 124 40.21 -16.56 40.83
N ALA A 125 39.83 -16.89 39.60
CA ALA A 125 40.56 -17.84 38.78
C ALA A 125 41.59 -17.22 37.82
N VAL A 126 41.43 -15.95 37.44
CA VAL A 126 42.30 -15.27 36.46
C VAL A 126 43.10 -14.13 37.11
N ILE A 127 42.42 -13.21 37.81
CA ILE A 127 43.05 -11.99 38.34
C ILE A 127 43.95 -12.31 39.54
N LEU A 128 43.43 -13.05 40.53
CA LEU A 128 44.18 -13.35 41.75
C LEU A 128 45.51 -14.07 41.45
N PRO A 129 45.56 -15.15 40.62
CA PRO A 129 46.84 -15.76 40.22
C PRO A 129 47.74 -14.84 39.39
N GLY A 130 47.16 -13.91 38.62
CA GLY A 130 47.90 -12.94 37.82
C GLY A 130 48.59 -11.87 38.66
N VAL A 131 47.93 -11.39 39.72
CA VAL A 131 48.50 -10.39 40.65
C VAL A 131 49.74 -10.92 41.38
N TYR A 132 49.78 -12.23 41.68
CA TYR A 132 50.95 -12.87 42.27
C TYR A 132 52.18 -12.95 41.34
N ARG A 133 52.03 -12.65 40.04
CA ARG A 133 53.10 -12.75 39.03
C ARG A 133 53.74 -11.42 38.64
N HIS A 134 53.61 -10.38 39.47
CA HIS A 134 54.07 -9.01 39.19
C HIS A 134 53.43 -8.43 37.91
N PRO A 135 52.17 -7.96 37.99
CA PRO A 135 51.44 -7.51 36.81
C PRO A 135 52.01 -6.24 36.19
N LEU A 136 51.99 -6.17 34.87
CA LEU A 136 52.19 -4.92 34.13
C LEU A 136 50.89 -4.09 34.15
N VAL A 137 51.01 -2.78 33.90
CA VAL A 137 49.84 -1.89 33.76
C VAL A 137 48.89 -2.38 32.66
N TYR A 138 49.45 -2.96 31.60
CA TYR A 138 48.70 -3.59 30.51
C TYR A 138 47.81 -4.73 30.99
N ASP A 139 48.32 -5.63 31.83
CA ASP A 139 47.58 -6.79 32.35
C ASP A 139 46.40 -6.34 33.21
N VAL A 140 46.59 -5.32 34.03
CA VAL A 140 45.52 -4.73 34.87
C VAL A 140 44.42 -4.13 34.00
N LEU A 141 44.79 -3.43 32.92
CA LEU A 141 43.83 -2.86 31.97
C LEU A 141 43.06 -3.96 31.23
N LEU A 142 43.74 -5.02 30.83
CA LEU A 142 43.15 -6.18 30.18
C LEU A 142 42.18 -6.91 31.13
N TRP A 143 42.53 -7.09 32.40
CA TRP A 143 41.63 -7.68 33.38
C TRP A 143 40.39 -6.83 33.63
N LEU A 144 40.55 -5.51 33.76
CA LEU A 144 39.43 -4.58 33.93
C LEU A 144 38.46 -4.63 32.73
N THR A 145 39.01 -4.61 31.52
CA THR A 145 38.21 -4.72 30.29
C THR A 145 37.54 -6.09 30.17
N SER A 146 38.22 -7.17 30.55
CA SER A 146 37.66 -8.52 30.57
C SER A 146 36.47 -8.65 31.54
N LEU A 147 36.56 -8.07 32.74
CA LEU A 147 35.46 -8.05 33.72
C LEU A 147 34.26 -7.27 33.20
N LEU A 148 34.50 -6.10 32.60
CA LEU A 148 33.45 -5.25 32.03
C LEU A 148 32.72 -5.98 30.88
N MET A 149 33.47 -6.56 29.94
CA MET A 149 32.91 -7.26 28.79
C MET A 149 32.16 -8.53 29.20
N ALA A 150 32.71 -9.32 30.12
CA ALA A 150 32.06 -10.54 30.61
C ALA A 150 30.77 -10.23 31.39
N GLY A 151 30.79 -9.20 32.24
CA GLY A 151 29.61 -8.74 32.98
C GLY A 151 28.50 -8.24 32.04
N ALA A 152 28.86 -7.41 31.05
CA ALA A 152 27.92 -6.94 30.04
C ALA A 152 27.34 -8.09 29.21
N ALA A 153 28.19 -9.01 28.74
CA ALA A 153 27.77 -10.18 27.98
C ALA A 153 26.80 -11.06 28.78
N ALA A 154 27.05 -11.27 30.08
CA ALA A 154 26.17 -12.07 30.94
C ALA A 154 24.74 -11.53 31.02
N VAL A 155 24.54 -10.21 31.03
CA VAL A 155 23.21 -9.60 31.04
C VAL A 155 22.44 -9.88 29.75
N PHE A 156 23.09 -9.69 28.59
CA PHE A 156 22.45 -9.93 27.29
C PHE A 156 22.22 -11.42 27.04
N LEU A 157 23.20 -12.27 27.37
CA LEU A 157 23.11 -13.73 27.23
C LEU A 157 22.02 -14.30 28.13
N GLN A 158 21.85 -13.79 29.37
CA GLN A 158 20.79 -14.27 30.25
C GLN A 158 19.40 -13.97 29.69
N ARG A 159 19.21 -12.77 29.10
CA ARG A 159 17.93 -12.41 28.45
C ARG A 159 17.70 -13.24 27.18
N GLY A 160 18.73 -13.48 26.38
CA GLY A 160 18.65 -14.28 25.16
C GLY A 160 18.36 -15.77 25.44
N LEU A 161 19.07 -16.38 26.39
CA LEU A 161 18.95 -17.81 26.73
C LEU A 161 17.62 -18.18 27.39
N VAL A 162 16.94 -17.23 28.04
CA VAL A 162 15.59 -17.46 28.59
C VAL A 162 14.56 -17.77 27.49
N LEU A 163 14.81 -17.36 26.24
CA LEU A 163 13.92 -17.63 25.09
C LEU A 163 13.99 -19.06 24.57
N LEU A 164 15.09 -19.77 24.87
CA LEU A 164 15.21 -21.18 24.54
C LEU A 164 14.38 -22.07 25.49
N GLN A 165 13.71 -21.48 26.49
CA GLN A 165 12.81 -22.22 27.36
C GLN A 165 11.44 -22.42 26.71
N PRO A 166 10.95 -23.67 26.61
CA PRO A 166 9.71 -23.99 25.89
C PRO A 166 8.42 -23.46 26.55
N GLU A 167 8.48 -22.98 27.79
CA GLU A 167 7.27 -22.67 28.60
C GLU A 167 6.88 -21.17 28.64
N ARG A 168 7.61 -20.25 27.98
CA ARG A 168 7.29 -18.82 28.02
C ARG A 168 6.78 -18.27 26.69
N LYS A 169 5.48 -17.94 26.65
CA LYS A 169 4.91 -17.01 25.66
C LYS A 169 5.44 -15.61 25.95
N THR A 170 6.32 -15.08 25.11
CA THR A 170 6.91 -13.75 25.32
C THR A 170 6.17 -12.66 24.53
N PRO A 171 5.90 -11.50 25.16
CA PRO A 171 5.62 -10.26 24.43
C PRO A 171 6.91 -9.80 23.72
N GLN A 172 6.76 -9.36 22.48
CA GLN A 172 7.85 -8.95 21.59
C GLN A 172 8.37 -7.55 21.99
N GLU A 173 9.20 -7.47 23.03
CA GLU A 173 9.86 -6.22 23.43
C GLU A 173 11.14 -5.95 22.59
N ARG A 174 11.39 -4.69 22.23
CA ARG A 174 12.60 -4.25 21.49
C ARG A 174 13.92 -4.60 22.19
N THR A 175 13.90 -4.80 23.49
CA THR A 175 15.07 -5.21 24.31
C THR A 175 15.50 -6.65 24.01
N LEU A 176 14.59 -7.47 23.49
CA LEU A 176 14.74 -8.90 23.26
C LEU A 176 15.49 -9.20 21.95
N THR A 177 15.19 -8.44 20.90
CA THR A 177 15.91 -8.51 19.61
C THR A 177 17.37 -8.11 19.75
N ALA A 178 17.66 -7.09 20.57
CA ALA A 178 19.02 -6.69 20.90
C ALA A 178 19.81 -7.81 21.59
N SER A 179 19.22 -8.51 22.56
CA SER A 179 19.89 -9.64 23.23
C SER A 179 20.19 -10.82 22.30
N LEU A 180 19.28 -11.13 21.36
CA LEU A 180 19.51 -12.17 20.35
C LEU A 180 20.63 -11.77 19.38
N ALA A 181 20.66 -10.51 18.94
CA ALA A 181 21.72 -10.00 18.07
C ALA A 181 23.10 -10.08 18.73
N VAL A 182 23.21 -9.71 20.01
CA VAL A 182 24.46 -9.83 20.78
C VAL A 182 24.87 -11.30 20.93
N THR A 183 23.92 -12.19 21.23
CA THR A 183 24.20 -13.63 21.35
C THR A 183 24.72 -14.21 20.03
N ALA A 184 24.10 -13.84 18.90
CA ALA A 184 24.55 -14.24 17.58
C ALA A 184 25.93 -13.69 17.23
N ALA A 185 26.21 -12.43 17.57
CA ALA A 185 27.51 -11.79 17.37
C ALA A 185 28.63 -12.50 18.15
N LEU A 186 28.39 -12.87 19.42
CA LEU A 186 29.36 -13.62 20.23
C LEU A 186 29.62 -15.03 19.68
N CYS A 187 28.59 -15.71 19.17
CA CYS A 187 28.75 -17.00 18.52
C CYS A 187 29.55 -16.87 17.21
N LEU A 188 29.30 -15.82 16.43
CA LEU A 188 30.02 -15.54 15.18
C LEU A 188 31.50 -15.23 15.44
N MET A 189 31.80 -14.51 16.53
CA MET A 189 33.17 -14.29 16.99
C MET A 189 33.89 -15.61 17.29
N GLY A 190 33.20 -16.57 17.90
CA GLY A 190 33.71 -17.92 18.13
C GLY A 190 34.08 -18.66 16.85
N LEU A 191 33.20 -18.60 15.85
CA LEU A 191 33.40 -19.24 14.54
C LEU A 191 34.62 -18.69 13.78
N CYS A 192 35.00 -17.44 14.01
CA CYS A 192 36.18 -16.83 13.39
C CYS A 192 37.49 -17.51 13.83
N SER A 193 37.53 -18.12 15.02
CA SER A 193 38.72 -18.84 15.50
C SER A 193 38.98 -20.17 14.77
N ILE A 194 37.95 -20.73 14.12
CA ILE A 194 38.04 -21.98 13.37
C ILE A 194 38.48 -21.65 11.95
N SER A 195 39.75 -21.95 11.64
CA SER A 195 40.29 -21.80 10.29
C SER A 195 40.88 -23.12 9.79
N VAL A 196 40.52 -23.48 8.55
CA VAL A 196 41.02 -24.67 7.86
C VAL A 196 41.71 -24.20 6.58
N SER A 197 43.02 -24.45 6.45
CA SER A 197 43.79 -24.06 5.26
C SER A 197 43.66 -22.58 4.85
N GLY A 198 43.57 -21.66 5.83
CA GLY A 198 43.44 -20.22 5.61
C GLY A 198 42.00 -19.70 5.42
N VAL A 199 41.03 -20.60 5.26
CA VAL A 199 39.59 -20.28 5.18
C VAL A 199 39.00 -20.32 6.58
N SER A 200 38.40 -19.22 7.04
CA SER A 200 37.75 -19.13 8.35
C SER A 200 36.25 -19.35 8.26
N LEU A 201 35.71 -20.18 9.16
CA LEU A 201 34.28 -20.48 9.19
C LEU A 201 33.45 -19.24 9.55
N GLY A 202 33.99 -18.38 10.42
CA GLY A 202 33.33 -17.14 10.85
C GLY A 202 33.15 -16.13 9.72
N ARG A 203 34.14 -15.94 8.84
CA ARG A 203 34.01 -15.03 7.69
C ARG A 203 33.05 -15.57 6.63
N VAL A 204 32.98 -16.90 6.45
CA VAL A 204 31.95 -17.54 5.61
C VAL A 204 30.56 -17.30 6.19
N ALA A 205 30.36 -17.54 7.50
CA ALA A 205 29.08 -17.29 8.17
C ALA A 205 28.65 -15.81 8.10
N ALA A 206 29.58 -14.88 8.31
CA ALA A 206 29.36 -13.45 8.15
C ALA A 206 28.92 -13.09 6.71
N SER A 207 29.59 -13.67 5.72
CA SER A 207 29.28 -13.48 4.30
C SER A 207 27.88 -14.01 3.94
N VAL A 208 27.49 -15.17 4.47
CA VAL A 208 26.15 -15.73 4.30
C VAL A 208 25.09 -14.83 4.94
N LEU A 209 25.29 -14.38 6.18
CA LEU A 209 24.35 -13.47 6.87
C LEU A 209 24.17 -12.17 6.10
N LEU A 210 25.26 -11.61 5.57
CA LEU A 210 25.25 -10.41 4.76
C LEU A 210 24.48 -10.61 3.46
N LEU A 211 24.71 -11.71 2.72
CA LEU A 211 23.96 -12.02 1.49
C LEU A 211 22.48 -12.22 1.76
N LEU A 212 22.12 -12.90 2.85
CA LEU A 212 20.72 -13.08 3.26
C LEU A 212 20.05 -11.75 3.60
N ALA A 213 20.73 -10.87 4.31
CA ALA A 213 20.24 -9.54 4.66
C ALA A 213 20.03 -8.66 3.44
N ALA A 214 21.03 -8.61 2.56
CA ALA A 214 21.01 -7.82 1.34
C ALA A 214 19.90 -8.28 0.39
N ALA A 215 19.72 -9.59 0.23
CA ALA A 215 18.70 -10.14 -0.65
C ALA A 215 17.27 -10.11 -0.06
N GLY A 216 17.15 -10.15 1.28
CA GLY A 216 15.85 -10.11 1.96
C GLY A 216 15.29 -8.70 2.19
N ALA A 217 16.16 -7.74 2.55
CA ALA A 217 15.75 -6.41 3.01
C ALA A 217 16.53 -5.24 2.33
N GLY A 218 17.28 -5.53 1.26
CA GLY A 218 17.92 -4.53 0.41
C GLY A 218 19.18 -3.89 0.99
N SER A 219 19.60 -2.76 0.40
CA SER A 219 20.88 -2.08 0.69
C SER A 219 21.04 -1.61 2.14
N ARG A 220 19.96 -1.13 2.78
CA ARG A 220 20.00 -0.68 4.19
C ARG A 220 20.33 -1.82 5.15
N ALA A 221 19.61 -2.95 5.01
CA ALA A 221 19.84 -4.11 5.86
C ALA A 221 21.20 -4.77 5.58
N GLY A 222 21.58 -4.86 4.30
CA GLY A 222 22.91 -5.32 3.89
C GLY A 222 24.03 -4.50 4.53
N ALA A 223 23.96 -3.17 4.48
CA ALA A 223 24.94 -2.29 5.09
C ALA A 223 25.00 -2.43 6.62
N LEU A 224 23.85 -2.47 7.31
CA LEU A 224 23.79 -2.62 8.77
C LEU A 224 24.42 -3.94 9.23
N ILE A 225 24.03 -5.06 8.61
CA ILE A 225 24.62 -6.37 8.93
C ILE A 225 26.08 -6.43 8.51
N GLY A 226 26.46 -5.77 7.42
CA GLY A 226 27.84 -5.59 7.01
C GLY A 226 28.69 -4.92 8.08
N VAL A 227 28.21 -3.81 8.67
CA VAL A 227 28.91 -3.13 9.78
C VAL A 227 29.00 -4.04 11.01
N ILE A 228 27.91 -4.70 11.41
CA ILE A 228 27.90 -5.59 12.58
C ILE A 228 28.87 -6.77 12.38
N CYS A 229 28.79 -7.46 11.23
CA CYS A 229 29.68 -8.57 10.92
C CYS A 229 31.13 -8.12 10.79
N GLY A 230 31.37 -6.96 10.15
CA GLY A 230 32.71 -6.38 10.01
C GLY A 230 33.33 -6.01 11.35
N LEU A 231 32.54 -5.48 12.30
CA LEU A 231 32.99 -5.24 13.67
C LEU A 231 33.33 -6.55 14.38
N VAL A 232 32.46 -7.57 14.31
CA VAL A 232 32.69 -8.87 14.97
C VAL A 232 33.95 -9.55 14.42
N VAL A 233 34.09 -9.61 13.10
CA VAL A 233 35.29 -10.18 12.45
C VAL A 233 36.53 -9.36 12.80
N GLY A 234 36.44 -8.02 12.76
CA GLY A 234 37.55 -7.13 13.11
C GLY A 234 38.03 -7.29 14.55
N PHE A 235 37.13 -7.39 15.53
CA PHE A 235 37.49 -7.68 16.92
C PHE A 235 38.15 -9.05 17.08
N SER A 236 37.73 -10.05 16.28
CA SER A 236 38.28 -11.40 16.35
C SER A 236 39.68 -11.51 15.76
N THR A 237 39.93 -10.86 14.62
CA THR A 237 41.21 -10.97 13.88
C THR A 237 42.21 -9.87 14.23
N GLY A 238 41.76 -8.76 14.82
CA GLY A 238 42.56 -7.56 15.05
C GLY A 238 42.65 -6.62 13.83
N GLU A 239 42.13 -7.03 12.67
CA GLU A 239 42.13 -6.25 11.43
C GLU A 239 40.85 -5.40 11.30
N PHE A 240 40.71 -4.39 12.15
CA PHE A 240 39.50 -3.56 12.23
C PHE A 240 39.17 -2.84 10.92
N THR A 241 40.13 -2.11 10.37
CA THR A 241 39.92 -1.24 9.21
C THR A 241 39.48 -2.03 7.99
N LEU A 242 40.17 -3.15 7.70
CA LEU A 242 39.88 -3.97 6.54
C LEU A 242 38.52 -4.67 6.67
N SER A 243 38.25 -5.28 7.82
CA SER A 243 37.02 -6.06 8.04
C SER A 243 35.79 -5.17 8.01
N ILE A 244 35.80 -4.05 8.73
CA ILE A 244 34.66 -3.12 8.76
C ILE A 244 34.41 -2.55 7.36
N THR A 245 35.45 -2.12 6.66
CA THR A 245 35.31 -1.52 5.33
C THR A 245 34.77 -2.53 4.31
N CYS A 246 35.36 -3.73 4.23
CA CYS A 246 34.97 -4.72 3.22
C CYS A 246 33.55 -5.27 3.45
N PHE A 247 33.17 -5.56 4.71
CA PHE A 247 31.82 -6.06 5.00
C PHE A 247 30.76 -4.95 4.95
N SER A 248 31.05 -3.71 5.37
CA SER A 248 30.07 -2.62 5.28
C SER A 248 29.81 -2.19 3.84
N VAL A 249 30.86 -1.94 3.05
CA VAL A 249 30.76 -1.59 1.63
C VAL A 249 30.22 -2.78 0.84
N GLY A 250 30.67 -3.99 1.15
CA GLY A 250 30.14 -5.21 0.55
C GLY A 250 28.66 -5.40 0.81
N GLY A 251 28.20 -5.15 2.04
CA GLY A 251 26.79 -5.21 2.40
C GLY A 251 25.93 -4.21 1.63
N LEU A 252 26.44 -2.98 1.48
CA LEU A 252 25.79 -1.94 0.69
C LEU A 252 25.69 -2.34 -0.79
N LEU A 253 26.81 -2.76 -1.40
CA LEU A 253 26.86 -3.16 -2.81
C LEU A 253 26.00 -4.40 -3.07
N CYS A 254 26.04 -5.40 -2.20
CA CYS A 254 25.20 -6.59 -2.31
C CYS A 254 23.71 -6.25 -2.37
N GLY A 255 23.28 -5.29 -1.54
CA GLY A 255 21.88 -4.87 -1.50
C GLY A 255 21.51 -3.89 -2.61
N LEU A 256 22.46 -3.11 -3.14
CA LEU A 256 22.26 -2.27 -4.32
C LEU A 256 22.08 -3.13 -5.59
N PHE A 257 22.85 -4.21 -5.71
CA PHE A 257 22.79 -5.15 -6.82
C PHE A 257 21.80 -6.31 -6.61
N ALA A 258 21.06 -6.34 -5.50
CA ALA A 258 20.00 -7.34 -5.26
C ALA A 258 18.90 -7.39 -6.36
N PRO A 259 18.49 -6.27 -7.00
CA PRO A 259 17.53 -6.30 -8.10
C PRO A 259 18.00 -7.08 -9.34
N LEU A 260 19.32 -7.23 -9.54
CA LEU A 260 19.91 -8.04 -10.63
C LEU A 260 19.92 -9.55 -10.31
N GLY A 261 19.32 -9.94 -9.19
CA GLY A 261 19.21 -11.33 -8.75
C GLY A 261 20.38 -11.80 -7.90
N ARG A 262 20.36 -13.09 -7.54
CA ARG A 262 21.33 -13.70 -6.61
C ARG A 262 22.78 -13.58 -7.10
N LEU A 263 23.00 -13.58 -8.42
CA LEU A 263 24.34 -13.44 -9.01
C LEU A 263 24.93 -12.05 -8.76
N GLY A 264 24.12 -11.00 -8.87
CA GLY A 264 24.57 -9.61 -8.67
C GLY A 264 25.11 -9.39 -7.26
N SER A 265 24.42 -9.88 -6.23
CA SER A 265 24.87 -9.77 -4.85
C SER A 265 26.15 -10.56 -4.58
N VAL A 266 26.30 -11.77 -5.14
CA VAL A 266 27.53 -12.57 -4.97
C VAL A 266 28.74 -11.92 -5.66
N LEU A 267 28.56 -11.40 -6.87
CA LEU A 267 29.61 -10.68 -7.59
C LEU A 267 30.05 -9.42 -6.84
N ALA A 268 29.09 -8.66 -6.30
CA ALA A 268 29.37 -7.50 -5.47
C ALA A 268 30.24 -7.86 -4.26
N LEU A 269 29.92 -8.97 -3.56
CA LEU A 269 30.70 -9.44 -2.42
C LEU A 269 32.10 -9.94 -2.82
N ALA A 270 32.20 -10.63 -3.97
CA ALA A 270 33.48 -11.09 -4.49
C ALA A 270 34.44 -9.93 -4.79
N ILE A 271 33.90 -8.83 -5.34
CA ILE A 271 34.68 -7.61 -5.62
C ILE A 271 35.02 -6.86 -4.32
N SER A 272 34.06 -6.71 -3.40
CA SER A 272 34.30 -5.91 -2.20
C SER A 272 35.13 -6.62 -1.13
N TYR A 273 34.90 -7.92 -0.92
CA TYR A 273 35.58 -8.69 0.11
C TYR A 273 36.65 -9.61 -0.49
N GLY A 274 36.30 -10.42 -1.50
CA GLY A 274 37.22 -11.38 -2.10
C GLY A 274 38.50 -10.74 -2.67
N PHE A 275 38.34 -9.68 -3.47
CA PHE A 275 39.45 -8.95 -4.08
C PHE A 275 40.30 -8.21 -3.03
N PHE A 276 39.69 -7.46 -2.10
CA PHE A 276 40.42 -6.73 -1.06
C PHE A 276 41.13 -7.66 -0.07
N ALA A 277 40.51 -8.77 0.31
CA ALA A 277 41.14 -9.79 1.15
C ALA A 277 42.34 -10.44 0.45
N MET A 278 42.26 -10.65 -0.87
CA MET A 278 43.38 -11.13 -1.67
C MET A 278 44.53 -10.12 -1.72
N LEU A 279 44.24 -8.83 -1.90
CA LEU A 279 45.26 -7.77 -1.90
C LEU A 279 45.98 -7.66 -0.57
N ALA A 280 45.25 -7.74 0.55
CA ALA A 280 45.84 -7.60 1.87
C ALA A 280 46.64 -8.83 2.31
N SER A 281 46.08 -10.03 2.14
CA SER A 281 46.69 -11.29 2.62
C SER A 281 47.58 -11.98 1.59
N ARG A 282 47.62 -11.50 0.34
CA ARG A 282 48.23 -12.18 -0.83
C ARG A 282 47.80 -13.65 -0.97
N SER A 283 46.58 -13.97 -0.53
CA SER A 283 46.03 -15.33 -0.55
C SER A 283 44.70 -15.38 -1.29
N VAL A 284 44.38 -16.55 -1.88
CA VAL A 284 43.10 -16.79 -2.55
C VAL A 284 41.99 -17.15 -1.54
N ALA A 285 42.31 -17.21 -0.24
CA ALA A 285 41.37 -17.66 0.79
C ALA A 285 40.09 -16.80 0.84
N GLY A 286 40.19 -15.48 0.62
CA GLY A 286 39.02 -14.60 0.57
C GLY A 286 38.04 -14.95 -0.54
N PHE A 287 38.52 -15.34 -1.72
CA PHE A 287 37.65 -15.81 -2.81
C PHE A 287 37.00 -17.16 -2.50
N LEU A 288 37.73 -18.07 -1.86
CA LEU A 288 37.18 -19.36 -1.43
C LEU A 288 36.08 -19.16 -0.38
N GLU A 289 36.24 -18.22 0.56
CA GLU A 289 35.23 -17.88 1.55
C GLU A 289 33.95 -17.35 0.90
N VAL A 290 34.07 -16.45 -0.09
CA VAL A 290 32.92 -15.94 -0.85
C VAL A 290 32.25 -17.04 -1.66
N LEU A 291 33.01 -17.94 -2.29
CA LEU A 291 32.47 -19.06 -3.07
C LEU A 291 31.67 -20.03 -2.19
N LEU A 292 32.20 -20.37 -1.01
CA LEU A 292 31.52 -21.20 -0.03
C LEU A 292 30.22 -20.52 0.47
N ALA A 293 30.29 -19.22 0.76
CA ALA A 293 29.11 -18.45 1.16
C ALA A 293 28.05 -18.39 0.04
N ALA A 294 28.48 -18.23 -1.22
CA ALA A 294 27.59 -18.24 -2.38
C ALA A 294 26.91 -19.60 -2.58
N GLY A 295 27.66 -20.70 -2.42
CA GLY A 295 27.11 -22.05 -2.47
C GLY A 295 26.01 -22.27 -1.43
N ILE A 296 26.27 -21.90 -0.17
CA ILE A 296 25.28 -21.95 0.91
C ILE A 296 24.08 -21.06 0.57
N PHE A 297 24.31 -19.83 0.12
CA PHE A 297 23.26 -18.88 -0.23
C PHE A 297 22.35 -19.37 -1.37
N TRP A 298 22.88 -20.11 -2.35
CA TRP A 298 22.07 -20.70 -3.42
C TRP A 298 21.27 -21.91 -2.96
N LEU A 299 21.82 -22.74 -2.06
CA LEU A 299 21.12 -23.87 -1.44
C LEU A 299 19.93 -23.43 -0.56
N LEU A 300 19.94 -22.20 -0.03
CA LEU A 300 18.84 -21.73 0.81
C LEU A 300 17.56 -21.42 0.01
N PRO A 301 16.39 -21.94 0.46
CA PRO A 301 15.11 -21.70 -0.19
C PRO A 301 14.70 -20.23 -0.06
N ALA A 302 13.93 -19.73 -1.04
CA ALA A 302 13.46 -18.34 -1.07
C ALA A 302 12.64 -17.95 0.18
N THR A 303 12.05 -18.92 0.87
CA THR A 303 11.33 -18.74 2.14
C THR A 303 12.26 -18.28 3.27
N ALA A 304 13.50 -18.76 3.33
CA ALA A 304 14.48 -18.35 4.33
C ALA A 304 14.92 -16.89 4.12
N LEU A 305 15.14 -16.48 2.86
CA LEU A 305 15.41 -15.08 2.51
C LEU A 305 14.31 -14.13 3.01
N ARG A 306 13.05 -14.50 2.76
CA ARG A 306 11.89 -13.68 3.17
C ARG A 306 11.76 -13.58 4.68
N ARG A 307 11.94 -14.69 5.42
CA ARG A 307 11.90 -14.67 6.90
C ARG A 307 13.01 -13.79 7.50
N VAL A 308 14.23 -13.90 6.98
CA VAL A 308 15.35 -13.05 7.42
C VAL A 308 15.08 -11.58 7.11
N GLY A 309 14.53 -11.27 5.92
CA GLY A 309 14.09 -9.91 5.57
C GLY A 309 13.03 -9.35 6.53
N GLN A 310 12.04 -10.16 6.92
CA GLN A 310 10.99 -9.76 7.88
C GLN A 310 11.52 -9.55 9.30
N LEU A 311 12.46 -10.38 9.77
CA LEU A 311 13.10 -10.23 11.08
C LEU A 311 13.96 -8.95 11.17
N LEU A 312 14.58 -8.55 10.07
CA LEU A 312 15.51 -7.41 10.01
C LEU A 312 14.85 -6.08 9.68
N ALA A 313 13.75 -6.11 8.93
CA ALA A 313 12.93 -4.95 8.61
C ALA A 313 11.46 -5.26 8.94
N PRO A 314 11.09 -5.34 10.24
CA PRO A 314 9.71 -5.64 10.65
C PRO A 314 8.71 -4.54 10.25
N GLY A 315 9.18 -3.38 9.81
CA GLY A 315 8.35 -2.29 9.30
C GLY A 315 8.71 -1.95 7.87
N ARG A 316 8.31 -2.78 6.90
CA ARG A 316 8.10 -2.23 5.57
C ARG A 316 6.90 -1.30 5.73
N GLU A 317 7.14 -0.01 5.96
CA GLU A 317 6.09 1.01 5.97
C GLU A 317 5.28 0.80 4.70
N GLN A 318 4.10 0.20 4.85
CA GLN A 318 3.21 0.02 3.73
C GLN A 318 2.82 1.44 3.34
N LYS A 319 3.26 1.88 2.15
CA LYS A 319 2.88 3.18 1.60
C LYS A 319 1.42 3.11 1.12
N ILE A 320 0.51 2.83 2.04
CA ILE A 320 -0.92 2.62 1.78
C ILE A 320 -1.56 3.94 1.37
N ALA A 321 -1.33 5.00 2.14
CA ALA A 321 -1.92 6.31 1.92
C ALA A 321 -1.66 6.88 0.51
N PRO A 322 -0.41 6.96 0.00
CA PRO A 322 -0.18 7.50 -1.34
C PRO A 322 -0.67 6.59 -2.47
N LEU A 323 -0.70 5.26 -2.27
CA LEU A 323 -1.18 4.33 -3.29
C LEU A 323 -2.71 4.40 -3.42
N VAL A 324 -3.41 4.35 -2.29
CA VAL A 324 -4.88 4.40 -2.25
C VAL A 324 -5.36 5.79 -2.67
N LEU A 325 -4.70 6.86 -2.22
CA LEU A 325 -4.98 8.22 -2.69
C LEU A 325 -4.79 8.36 -4.21
N GLY A 326 -3.75 7.75 -4.77
CA GLY A 326 -3.52 7.72 -6.22
C GLY A 326 -4.69 7.10 -6.97
N ASP A 327 -5.17 5.93 -6.52
CA ASP A 327 -6.32 5.24 -7.14
C ASP A 327 -7.61 6.07 -7.06
N HIS A 328 -7.91 6.67 -5.91
CA HIS A 328 -9.12 7.49 -5.75
C HIS A 328 -9.05 8.77 -6.59
N LEU A 329 -7.87 9.42 -6.68
CA LEU A 329 -7.67 10.58 -7.54
C LEU A 329 -7.82 10.23 -9.01
N GLU A 330 -7.33 9.07 -9.44
CA GLU A 330 -7.47 8.60 -10.82
C GLU A 330 -8.95 8.31 -11.16
N ALA A 331 -9.66 7.60 -10.28
CA ALA A 331 -11.10 7.34 -10.43
C ALA A 331 -11.93 8.62 -10.48
N ALA A 332 -11.63 9.59 -9.60
CA ALA A 332 -12.28 10.89 -9.60
C ALA A 332 -11.95 11.70 -10.87
N ALA A 333 -10.69 11.71 -11.30
CA ALA A 333 -10.27 12.37 -12.53
C ALA A 333 -10.96 11.78 -13.77
N GLU A 334 -11.13 10.46 -13.81
CA GLU A 334 -11.84 9.79 -14.89
C GLU A 334 -13.34 10.12 -14.90
N ALA A 335 -14.00 10.10 -13.73
CA ALA A 335 -15.39 10.55 -13.61
C ALA A 335 -15.56 12.00 -14.09
N LEU A 336 -14.65 12.91 -13.73
CA LEU A 336 -14.68 14.31 -14.16
C LEU A 336 -14.44 14.46 -15.67
N ARG A 337 -13.56 13.65 -16.27
CA ARG A 337 -13.38 13.62 -17.73
C ARG A 337 -14.64 13.16 -18.44
N GLU A 338 -15.35 12.16 -17.92
CA GLU A 338 -16.63 11.69 -18.46
C GLU A 338 -17.71 12.78 -18.35
N VAL A 339 -17.79 13.49 -17.23
CA VAL A 339 -18.68 14.67 -17.07
C VAL A 339 -18.36 15.75 -18.12
N SER A 340 -17.07 16.06 -18.32
CA SER A 340 -16.65 17.04 -19.32
C SER A 340 -16.94 16.61 -20.76
N ALA A 341 -16.77 15.32 -21.07
CA ALA A 341 -17.03 14.78 -22.40
C ALA A 341 -18.53 14.80 -22.73
N THR A 342 -19.37 14.28 -21.83
CA THR A 342 -20.83 14.22 -21.98
C THR A 342 -21.46 15.60 -22.10
N THR A 343 -21.02 16.57 -21.29
CA THR A 343 -21.47 17.97 -21.40
C THR A 343 -21.08 18.61 -22.73
N ARG A 344 -19.88 18.34 -23.24
CA ARG A 344 -19.42 18.83 -24.55
C ARG A 344 -20.20 18.21 -25.71
N GLU A 345 -20.47 16.91 -25.65
CA GLU A 345 -21.26 16.19 -26.66
C GLU A 345 -22.70 16.69 -26.72
N VAL A 346 -23.35 16.84 -25.57
CA VAL A 346 -24.70 17.41 -25.48
C VAL A 346 -24.72 18.86 -25.98
N ALA A 347 -23.72 19.68 -25.63
CA ALA A 347 -23.60 21.04 -26.13
C ALA A 347 -23.43 21.10 -27.66
N ALA A 348 -22.66 20.19 -28.25
CA ALA A 348 -22.48 20.10 -29.70
C ALA A 348 -23.77 19.65 -30.42
N HIS A 349 -24.51 18.70 -29.85
CA HIS A 349 -25.79 18.26 -30.41
C HIS A 349 -26.86 19.35 -30.36
N LEU A 350 -26.94 20.12 -29.27
CA LEU A 350 -27.86 21.26 -29.16
C LEU A 350 -27.51 22.40 -30.12
N GLN A 351 -26.22 22.63 -30.39
CA GLN A 351 -25.79 23.59 -31.40
C GLN A 351 -26.24 23.17 -32.81
N LYS A 352 -26.09 21.89 -33.15
CA LYS A 352 -26.55 21.35 -34.45
C LYS A 352 -28.08 21.40 -34.61
N SER A 353 -28.85 21.14 -33.55
CA SER A 353 -30.32 21.15 -33.61
C SER A 353 -30.92 22.55 -33.68
N THR A 354 -30.14 23.60 -33.36
CA THR A 354 -30.64 24.98 -33.22
C THR A 354 -29.98 25.95 -34.21
N ALA A 355 -29.04 25.48 -35.04
CA ALA A 355 -28.43 26.27 -36.10
C ALA A 355 -29.51 26.66 -37.12
N GLU A 356 -29.86 27.94 -37.19
CA GLU A 356 -30.74 28.44 -38.24
C GLU A 356 -29.91 28.48 -39.54
N ASN A 357 -30.26 27.66 -40.53
CA ASN A 357 -29.62 27.74 -41.84
C ASN A 357 -30.03 29.06 -42.53
N PRO A 358 -29.15 29.70 -43.32
CA PRO A 358 -29.50 30.91 -44.09
C PRO A 358 -30.69 30.69 -45.04
N GLU A 359 -30.95 29.46 -45.45
CA GLU A 359 -32.15 29.06 -46.21
C GLU A 359 -33.45 29.32 -45.43
N MET A 360 -33.47 29.08 -44.11
CA MET A 360 -34.64 29.38 -43.25
C MET A 360 -34.89 30.88 -43.10
N LEU A 361 -33.88 31.73 -43.35
CA LEU A 361 -34.07 33.18 -43.43
C LEU A 361 -34.79 33.55 -44.73
N PHE A 362 -34.42 32.93 -45.85
CA PHE A 362 -35.09 33.14 -47.13
C PHE A 362 -36.55 32.65 -47.11
N ASP A 363 -36.83 31.50 -46.49
CA ASP A 363 -38.20 30.99 -46.36
C ASP A 363 -39.10 31.90 -45.49
N ARG A 364 -38.53 32.48 -44.42
CA ARG A 364 -39.26 33.45 -43.58
C ARG A 364 -39.54 34.75 -44.34
N LEU A 365 -38.56 35.22 -45.11
CA LEU A 365 -38.71 36.38 -45.98
C LEU A 365 -39.81 36.13 -47.03
N ALA A 366 -39.79 34.98 -47.69
CA ALA A 366 -40.78 34.56 -48.68
C ALA A 366 -42.21 34.54 -48.09
N ASN A 367 -42.37 33.92 -46.92
CA ASN A 367 -43.67 33.77 -46.29
C ASN A 367 -44.27 35.08 -45.77
N ARG A 368 -43.45 36.04 -45.32
CA ARG A 368 -43.93 37.32 -44.79
C ARG A 368 -44.15 38.37 -45.87
N TYR A 369 -43.24 38.45 -46.84
CA TYR A 369 -43.20 39.57 -47.78
C TYR A 369 -43.57 39.18 -49.22
N CYS A 370 -43.44 37.90 -49.59
CA CYS A 370 -43.74 37.43 -50.96
C CYS A 370 -45.07 36.67 -51.10
N LYS A 371 -45.72 36.27 -50.00
CA LYS A 371 -46.95 35.45 -50.01
C LYS A 371 -48.18 36.13 -50.64
N GLY A 372 -48.19 37.46 -50.71
CA GLY A 372 -49.24 38.25 -51.39
C GLY A 372 -48.84 38.76 -52.78
N CYS A 373 -47.70 38.33 -53.32
CA CYS A 373 -47.18 38.82 -54.60
C CYS A 373 -47.71 38.00 -55.79
N LEU A 374 -48.13 38.68 -56.86
CA LEU A 374 -48.60 38.04 -58.10
C LEU A 374 -47.53 37.17 -58.77
N TYR A 375 -46.24 37.45 -58.54
CA TYR A 375 -45.10 36.74 -59.13
C TYR A 375 -44.50 35.65 -58.23
N GLN A 376 -45.17 35.28 -57.13
CA GLN A 376 -44.64 34.32 -56.14
C GLN A 376 -44.29 32.95 -56.75
N MET A 377 -45.16 32.40 -57.59
CA MET A 377 -44.96 31.08 -58.22
C MET A 377 -43.75 31.08 -59.16
N THR A 378 -43.54 32.18 -59.89
CA THR A 378 -42.39 32.33 -60.80
C THR A 378 -41.07 32.43 -60.03
N CYS A 379 -41.01 33.23 -58.96
CA CYS A 379 -39.78 33.40 -58.19
C CYS A 379 -39.43 32.16 -57.33
N TRP A 380 -40.41 31.55 -56.66
CA TRP A 380 -40.13 30.49 -55.67
C TRP A 380 -40.34 29.06 -56.18
N GLN A 381 -40.91 28.85 -57.38
CA GLN A 381 -41.04 27.51 -57.98
C GLN A 381 -40.29 27.36 -59.31
N GLN A 382 -40.37 28.33 -60.21
CA GLN A 382 -39.73 28.24 -61.53
C GLN A 382 -38.26 28.71 -61.51
N HIS A 383 -37.98 29.82 -60.82
CA HIS A 383 -36.65 30.45 -60.73
C HIS A 383 -36.12 30.51 -59.28
N TYR A 384 -36.28 29.41 -58.55
CA TYR A 384 -35.85 29.32 -57.14
C TYR A 384 -34.35 29.60 -56.97
N GLY A 385 -33.51 28.96 -57.80
CA GLY A 385 -32.05 29.12 -57.76
C GLY A 385 -31.61 30.56 -57.93
N ASP A 386 -32.07 31.23 -59.00
CA ASP A 386 -31.75 32.63 -59.27
C ASP A 386 -32.19 33.57 -58.14
N THR A 387 -33.34 33.27 -57.51
CA THR A 387 -33.90 34.09 -56.42
C THR A 387 -33.06 33.94 -55.15
N VAL A 388 -32.67 32.72 -54.79
CA VAL A 388 -31.81 32.46 -53.63
C VAL A 388 -30.41 33.04 -53.85
N GLU A 389 -29.88 32.93 -55.06
CA GLU A 389 -28.58 33.51 -55.42
C GLU A 389 -28.60 35.03 -55.31
N ALA A 390 -29.64 35.69 -55.85
CA ALA A 390 -29.82 37.15 -55.75
C ALA A 390 -29.91 37.63 -54.29
N LEU A 391 -30.66 36.91 -53.44
CA LEU A 391 -30.72 37.19 -52.01
C LEU A 391 -29.36 36.96 -51.33
N GLY A 392 -28.62 35.94 -51.75
CA GLY A 392 -27.24 35.68 -51.31
C GLY A 392 -26.27 36.81 -51.65
N TRP A 393 -26.36 37.37 -52.86
CA TRP A 393 -25.59 38.57 -53.26
C TRP A 393 -25.93 39.78 -52.37
N GLY A 394 -27.21 39.98 -52.04
CA GLY A 394 -27.65 41.00 -51.09
C GLY A 394 -27.03 40.83 -49.70
N LEU A 395 -26.98 39.60 -49.17
CA LEU A 395 -26.31 39.31 -47.90
C LEU A 395 -24.78 39.54 -47.97
N ALA A 396 -24.15 39.26 -49.11
CA ALA A 396 -22.72 39.51 -49.32
C ALA A 396 -22.41 41.01 -49.38
N ALA A 397 -23.29 41.82 -49.96
CA ALA A 397 -23.19 43.28 -49.98
C ALA A 397 -23.29 43.87 -48.56
N TYR A 398 -24.25 43.40 -47.75
CA TYR A 398 -24.38 43.80 -46.35
C TYR A 398 -23.08 43.57 -45.57
N ARG A 399 -22.36 42.46 -45.80
CA ARG A 399 -21.09 42.17 -45.11
C ARG A 399 -19.96 43.15 -45.43
N LYS A 400 -20.03 43.84 -46.58
CA LYS A 400 -19.00 44.81 -47.00
C LYS A 400 -19.36 46.24 -46.63
N GLU A 401 -20.64 46.60 -46.78
CA GLU A 401 -21.09 48.00 -46.71
C GLU A 401 -22.07 48.27 -45.55
N ASN A 402 -22.43 47.25 -44.75
CA ASN A 402 -23.43 47.30 -43.67
C ASN A 402 -24.83 47.79 -44.11
N HIS A 403 -25.14 47.69 -45.40
CA HIS A 403 -26.42 48.06 -45.97
C HIS A 403 -26.71 47.22 -47.22
N ILE A 404 -27.99 46.91 -47.49
CA ILE A 404 -28.39 46.21 -48.72
C ILE A 404 -29.04 47.22 -49.67
N ALA A 405 -28.26 47.71 -50.64
CA ALA A 405 -28.79 48.49 -51.74
C ALA A 405 -29.68 47.63 -52.65
N ALA A 406 -30.71 48.23 -53.25
CA ALA A 406 -31.63 47.51 -54.13
C ALA A 406 -30.92 46.95 -55.38
N GLU A 407 -29.84 47.60 -55.82
CA GLU A 407 -28.97 47.20 -56.93
C GLU A 407 -28.14 45.95 -56.61
N ALA A 408 -27.94 45.63 -55.33
CA ALA A 408 -27.16 44.46 -54.93
C ALA A 408 -27.92 43.12 -55.15
N LEU A 409 -29.24 43.18 -55.35
CA LEU A 409 -30.11 42.03 -55.64
C LEU A 409 -30.12 41.71 -57.15
N ASN A 410 -28.92 41.51 -57.71
CA ASN A 410 -28.73 41.19 -59.12
C ASN A 410 -29.46 39.89 -59.50
N GLY A 411 -30.23 39.93 -60.58
CA GLY A 411 -31.12 38.82 -61.00
C GLY A 411 -32.59 38.98 -60.59
N LEU A 412 -32.92 39.93 -59.70
CA LEU A 412 -34.32 40.28 -59.37
C LEU A 412 -34.80 41.58 -60.06
N ASN A 413 -33.92 42.25 -60.80
CA ASN A 413 -34.14 43.56 -61.43
C ASN A 413 -35.36 43.59 -62.36
N ASP A 414 -35.59 42.52 -63.12
CA ASP A 414 -36.67 42.46 -64.11
C ASP A 414 -37.94 41.79 -63.58
N ARG A 415 -37.90 41.21 -62.37
CA ARG A 415 -38.96 40.33 -61.83
C ARG A 415 -39.63 40.85 -60.57
N CYS A 416 -38.94 41.65 -59.74
CA CYS A 416 -39.48 42.15 -58.47
C CYS A 416 -39.89 43.63 -58.56
N PRO A 417 -41.20 43.95 -58.57
CA PRO A 417 -41.69 45.34 -58.64
C PRO A 417 -41.48 46.12 -57.33
N CYS A 418 -41.06 45.47 -56.25
CA CYS A 418 -40.87 46.07 -54.91
C CYS A 418 -39.46 45.81 -54.37
N ARG A 419 -38.45 45.94 -55.22
CA ARG A 419 -37.04 45.63 -54.92
C ARG A 419 -36.50 46.37 -53.70
N GLU A 420 -36.75 47.67 -53.60
CA GLU A 420 -36.31 48.49 -52.46
C GLU A 420 -36.91 48.01 -51.12
N ARG A 421 -38.20 47.66 -51.12
CA ARG A 421 -38.87 47.13 -49.94
C ARG A 421 -38.36 45.73 -49.56
N LEU A 422 -38.03 44.90 -50.56
CA LEU A 422 -37.46 43.58 -50.33
C LEU A 422 -36.03 43.67 -49.78
N ALA A 423 -35.21 44.59 -50.27
CA ALA A 423 -33.86 44.84 -49.77
C ALA A 423 -33.89 45.29 -48.29
N ALA A 424 -34.75 46.26 -47.95
CA ALA A 424 -34.94 46.70 -46.57
C ALA A 424 -35.50 45.60 -45.65
N ALA A 425 -36.40 44.75 -46.16
CA ALA A 425 -36.93 43.61 -45.41
C ALA A 425 -35.86 42.53 -45.17
N LEU A 426 -35.04 42.23 -46.18
CA LEU A 426 -33.91 41.31 -46.07
C LEU A 426 -32.89 41.83 -45.07
N GLU A 427 -32.56 43.12 -45.12
CA GLU A 427 -31.66 43.77 -44.17
C GLU A 427 -32.20 43.65 -42.74
N LYS A 428 -33.48 43.96 -42.51
CA LYS A 428 -34.11 43.84 -41.20
C LYS A 428 -34.10 42.42 -40.64
N GLU A 429 -34.42 41.41 -41.47
CA GLU A 429 -34.38 40.00 -41.05
C GLU A 429 -32.93 39.53 -40.82
N TYR A 430 -31.97 40.00 -41.62
CA TYR A 430 -30.56 39.64 -41.47
C TYR A 430 -29.89 40.30 -40.26
N VAL A 431 -30.19 41.56 -39.97
CA VAL A 431 -29.80 42.22 -38.70
C VAL A 431 -30.38 41.48 -37.51
N GLY A 432 -31.66 41.09 -37.58
CA GLY A 432 -32.31 40.28 -36.56
C GLY A 432 -31.65 38.91 -36.37
N TYR A 433 -31.23 38.28 -37.47
CA TYR A 433 -30.45 37.04 -37.45
C TYR A 433 -29.07 37.24 -36.82
N LEU A 434 -28.31 38.25 -37.24
CA LEU A 434 -26.98 38.56 -36.70
C LEU A 434 -27.02 38.88 -35.20
N SER A 435 -28.02 39.63 -34.74
CA SER A 435 -28.20 39.93 -33.33
C SER A 435 -28.49 38.68 -32.49
N ARG A 436 -29.33 37.77 -33.01
CA ARG A 436 -29.61 36.47 -32.36
C ARG A 436 -28.38 35.57 -32.35
N GLU A 437 -27.63 35.55 -33.45
CA GLU A 437 -26.41 34.74 -33.57
C GLU A 437 -25.28 35.28 -32.69
N GLU A 438 -25.15 36.60 -32.57
CA GLU A 438 -24.21 37.25 -31.65
C GLU A 438 -24.60 37.01 -30.19
N GLN A 439 -25.89 37.08 -29.83
CA GLN A 439 -26.37 36.68 -28.50
C GLN A 439 -26.03 35.21 -28.23
N ARG A 440 -26.26 34.30 -29.19
CA ARG A 440 -25.89 32.88 -29.08
C ARG A 440 -24.38 32.70 -28.89
N CYS A 441 -23.56 33.39 -29.68
CA CYS A 441 -22.11 33.33 -29.60
C CYS A 441 -21.58 33.93 -28.29
N ARG A 442 -22.18 35.01 -27.79
CA ARG A 442 -21.85 35.62 -26.49
C ARG A 442 -22.21 34.69 -25.34
N THR A 443 -23.39 34.07 -25.35
CA THR A 443 -23.74 33.00 -24.40
C THR A 443 -22.78 31.82 -24.52
N ALA A 444 -22.34 31.45 -25.72
CA ALA A 444 -21.35 30.40 -25.94
C ALA A 444 -19.93 30.76 -25.48
N ARG A 445 -19.52 32.04 -25.52
CA ARG A 445 -18.24 32.53 -24.97
C ARG A 445 -18.27 32.63 -23.45
N VAL A 446 -19.40 32.99 -22.83
CA VAL A 446 -19.57 32.93 -21.37
C VAL A 446 -19.40 31.50 -20.84
N ARG A 447 -19.64 30.46 -21.66
CA ARG A 447 -19.32 29.06 -21.34
C ARG A 447 -17.84 28.80 -21.03
N SER A 448 -16.93 29.74 -21.30
CA SER A 448 -15.48 29.62 -21.02
C SER A 448 -15.01 30.32 -19.75
N ILE A 449 -15.88 30.92 -18.92
CA ILE A 449 -15.48 31.44 -17.61
C ILE A 449 -15.59 30.31 -16.59
N VAL A 450 -14.41 29.79 -16.27
CA VAL A 450 -14.09 28.50 -15.65
C VAL A 450 -13.92 28.62 -14.12
N THR A 451 -14.23 29.77 -13.51
CA THR A 451 -13.86 30.06 -12.11
C THR A 451 -14.71 29.33 -11.06
N ASP A 452 -16.04 29.29 -11.20
CA ASP A 452 -16.90 28.59 -10.22
C ASP A 452 -16.79 27.06 -10.33
N GLN A 453 -16.47 26.56 -11.53
CA GLN A 453 -16.23 25.13 -11.75
C GLN A 453 -14.90 24.66 -11.14
N LEU A 454 -13.89 25.53 -11.04
CA LEU A 454 -12.62 25.22 -10.40
C LEU A 454 -12.72 25.18 -8.88
N ASP A 455 -13.57 26.02 -8.26
CA ASP A 455 -13.83 25.95 -6.82
C ASP A 455 -14.65 24.71 -6.45
N GLY A 456 -15.60 24.30 -7.30
CA GLY A 456 -16.31 23.02 -7.17
C GLY A 456 -15.35 21.82 -7.30
N LEU A 457 -14.45 21.85 -8.28
CA LEU A 457 -13.39 20.85 -8.45
C LEU A 457 -12.42 20.83 -7.27
N ALA A 458 -11.96 21.99 -6.80
CA ALA A 458 -11.10 22.12 -5.62
C ALA A 458 -11.80 21.59 -4.36
N GLY A 459 -13.09 21.85 -4.18
CA GLY A 459 -13.91 21.29 -3.11
C GLY A 459 -14.05 19.76 -3.18
N THR A 460 -14.20 19.19 -4.39
CA THR A 460 -14.19 17.72 -4.57
C THR A 460 -12.82 17.10 -4.28
N LEU A 461 -11.74 17.71 -4.74
CA LEU A 461 -10.38 17.26 -4.47
C LEU A 461 -10.02 17.37 -2.98
N THR A 462 -10.50 18.41 -2.30
CA THR A 462 -10.33 18.58 -0.86
C THR A 462 -11.10 17.51 -0.09
N GLY A 463 -12.36 17.25 -0.44
CA GLY A 463 -13.14 16.17 0.17
C GLY A 463 -12.56 14.78 -0.06
N LEU A 464 -12.03 14.51 -1.25
CA LEU A 464 -11.32 13.25 -1.58
C LEU A 464 -10.01 13.11 -0.78
N SER A 465 -9.28 14.22 -0.61
CA SER A 465 -8.07 14.27 0.21
C SER A 465 -8.38 14.02 1.69
N GLU A 466 -9.42 14.65 2.26
CA GLU A 466 -9.84 14.46 3.65
C GLU A 466 -10.30 13.02 3.93
N HIS A 467 -11.09 12.44 3.02
CA HIS A 467 -11.57 11.05 3.14
C HIS A 467 -10.41 10.04 3.04
N SER A 468 -9.43 10.32 2.17
CA SER A 468 -8.22 9.50 2.01
C SER A 468 -7.22 9.65 3.16
N CYS A 469 -7.16 10.82 3.80
CA CYS A 469 -6.35 11.04 5.01
C CYS A 469 -6.86 10.24 6.22
N GLY A 470 -8.11 9.78 6.21
CA GLY A 470 -8.70 8.92 7.25
C GLY A 470 -8.26 7.45 7.17
N ILE A 471 -7.43 7.06 6.21
CA ILE A 471 -6.92 5.69 6.08
C ILE A 471 -5.84 5.45 7.13
N THR A 472 -6.11 4.51 8.04
CA THR A 472 -5.14 4.12 9.07
C THR A 472 -4.58 2.73 8.78
N PRO A 473 -3.26 2.52 8.96
CA PRO A 473 -2.68 1.20 8.83
C PRO A 473 -3.29 0.27 9.89
N CYS A 474 -3.52 -0.98 9.51
CA CYS A 474 -3.91 -2.01 10.47
C CYS A 474 -2.80 -2.27 11.50
N SER A 475 -3.16 -2.90 12.62
CA SER A 475 -2.17 -3.31 13.63
C SER A 475 -1.09 -4.21 13.02
N GLU A 476 0.16 -4.05 13.45
CA GLU A 476 1.30 -4.83 12.94
C GLU A 476 1.05 -6.36 13.09
N GLY A 477 0.42 -6.78 14.18
CA GLY A 477 0.09 -8.20 14.40
C GLY A 477 -0.94 -8.75 13.42
N LEU A 478 -1.98 -7.98 13.06
CA LEU A 478 -2.99 -8.43 12.10
C LEU A 478 -2.42 -8.48 10.68
N THR A 479 -1.71 -7.41 10.27
CA THR A 479 -1.08 -7.34 8.94
C THR A 479 -0.06 -8.45 8.73
N GLN A 480 0.78 -8.74 9.72
CA GLN A 480 1.76 -9.81 9.63
C GLN A 480 1.10 -11.18 9.49
N ARG A 481 0.12 -11.51 10.35
CA ARG A 481 -0.63 -12.78 10.28
C ARG A 481 -1.30 -12.98 8.92
N MET A 482 -2.00 -11.95 8.42
CA MET A 482 -2.65 -12.00 7.12
C MET A 482 -1.65 -12.21 5.98
N THR A 483 -0.52 -11.49 6.03
CA THR A 483 0.53 -11.61 5.02
C THR A 483 1.14 -13.00 5.00
N GLU A 484 1.40 -13.59 6.17
CA GLU A 484 1.96 -14.95 6.29
C GLU A 484 0.98 -16.01 5.78
N GLU A 485 -0.30 -15.96 6.19
CA GLU A 485 -1.31 -16.92 5.78
C GLU A 485 -1.61 -16.86 4.27
N LEU A 486 -1.69 -15.64 3.71
CA LEU A 486 -1.98 -15.46 2.28
C LEU A 486 -0.80 -15.84 1.39
N LEU A 487 0.44 -15.51 1.79
CA LEU A 487 1.64 -15.94 1.05
C LEU A 487 1.88 -17.45 1.16
N ALA A 488 1.43 -18.09 2.25
CA ALA A 488 1.46 -19.54 2.38
C ALA A 488 0.44 -20.22 1.46
N ALA A 489 -0.73 -19.60 1.27
CA ALA A 489 -1.80 -20.13 0.44
C ALA A 489 -1.53 -19.96 -1.07
N GLU A 490 -0.99 -18.82 -1.49
CA GLU A 490 -0.75 -18.50 -2.90
C GLU A 490 0.68 -17.97 -3.14
N ARG A 491 1.46 -18.70 -3.94
CA ARG A 491 2.88 -18.40 -4.17
C ARG A 491 3.11 -17.19 -5.09
N GLU A 492 2.14 -16.86 -5.94
CA GLU A 492 2.24 -15.81 -6.96
C GLU A 492 1.72 -14.45 -6.49
N LEU A 493 1.27 -14.38 -5.23
CA LEU A 493 0.88 -13.14 -4.56
C LEU A 493 2.11 -12.23 -4.41
N ARG A 494 2.04 -11.03 -5.00
CA ARG A 494 3.13 -10.05 -4.95
C ARG A 494 3.11 -9.23 -3.67
N GLU A 495 1.94 -8.74 -3.31
CA GLU A 495 1.77 -7.80 -2.20
C GLU A 495 0.40 -7.96 -1.53
N VAL A 496 0.39 -7.73 -0.22
CA VAL A 496 -0.80 -7.68 0.64
C VAL A 496 -0.81 -6.32 1.31
N LEU A 497 -1.89 -5.57 1.13
CA LEU A 497 -2.11 -4.29 1.77
C LEU A 497 -3.37 -4.38 2.62
N CYS A 498 -3.26 -4.02 3.90
CA CYS A 498 -4.37 -4.04 4.85
C CYS A 498 -4.50 -2.68 5.53
N TRP A 499 -5.69 -2.10 5.46
CA TRP A 499 -5.96 -0.82 6.10
C TRP A 499 -7.38 -0.73 6.63
N MET A 500 -7.58 0.23 7.53
CA MET A 500 -8.89 0.62 8.03
C MET A 500 -9.32 1.89 7.33
N THR A 501 -10.57 1.93 6.86
CA THR A 501 -11.20 3.15 6.35
C THR A 501 -11.45 4.14 7.49
N SER A 502 -11.81 5.39 7.14
CA SER A 502 -12.23 6.42 8.11
C SER A 502 -13.42 5.97 8.96
N SER A 503 -14.27 5.12 8.40
CA SER A 503 -15.42 4.45 9.05
C SER A 503 -15.04 3.27 9.94
N GLY A 504 -13.74 2.98 10.10
CA GLY A 504 -13.24 1.86 10.92
C GLY A 504 -13.55 0.49 10.33
N ARG A 505 -13.62 0.37 9.00
CA ARG A 505 -13.89 -0.89 8.29
C ARG A 505 -12.62 -1.45 7.68
N LEU A 506 -12.45 -2.77 7.80
CA LEU A 506 -11.27 -3.45 7.28
C LEU A 506 -11.37 -3.61 5.75
N THR A 507 -10.33 -3.16 5.05
CA THR A 507 -10.13 -3.40 3.63
C THR A 507 -8.79 -4.07 3.39
N VAL A 508 -8.80 -5.10 2.55
CA VAL A 508 -7.63 -5.92 2.23
C VAL A 508 -7.48 -5.98 0.72
N ARG A 509 -6.34 -5.54 0.21
CA ARG A 509 -6.03 -5.58 -1.22
C ARG A 509 -4.88 -6.51 -1.50
N LEU A 510 -5.07 -7.37 -2.48
CA LEU A 510 -4.11 -8.35 -2.95
C LEU A 510 -3.68 -8.01 -4.38
N SER A 511 -2.38 -8.11 -4.64
CA SER A 511 -1.79 -7.82 -5.95
C SER A 511 -1.24 -9.09 -6.61
N PHE A 512 -1.71 -9.37 -7.82
CA PHE A 512 -1.33 -10.52 -8.64
C PHE A 512 -0.82 -10.10 -10.02
N PRO A 513 0.02 -10.91 -10.68
CA PRO A 513 0.28 -10.74 -12.11
C PRO A 513 -1.00 -10.91 -12.93
N ALA A 514 -1.24 -10.07 -13.94
CA ALA A 514 -2.48 -10.11 -14.73
C ALA A 514 -2.75 -11.44 -15.47
N ALA A 515 -1.72 -12.25 -15.73
CA ALA A 515 -1.85 -13.54 -16.44
C ALA A 515 -2.66 -14.60 -15.66
N LEU A 516 -2.91 -14.40 -14.36
CA LEU A 516 -3.51 -15.39 -13.46
C LEU A 516 -5.03 -15.29 -13.32
N LEU A 517 -5.69 -14.43 -14.10
CA LEU A 517 -7.07 -14.04 -13.91
C LEU A 517 -8.08 -15.20 -13.90
N GLN A 518 -7.80 -16.30 -14.63
CA GLN A 518 -8.71 -17.44 -14.76
C GLN A 518 -8.51 -18.54 -13.71
N HIS A 519 -7.38 -18.56 -12.99
CA HIS A 519 -7.00 -19.68 -12.10
C HIS A 519 -7.11 -19.34 -10.61
N LEU A 520 -7.49 -18.11 -10.26
CA LEU A 520 -7.57 -17.66 -8.87
C LEU A 520 -8.89 -18.04 -8.23
N ASP A 521 -8.83 -18.88 -7.20
CA ASP A 521 -9.97 -19.18 -6.34
C ASP A 521 -10.19 -18.04 -5.32
N THR A 522 -11.05 -17.11 -5.71
CA THR A 522 -11.41 -15.95 -4.88
C THR A 522 -12.15 -16.34 -3.59
N GLU A 523 -12.81 -17.48 -3.55
CA GLU A 523 -13.55 -17.94 -2.36
C GLU A 523 -12.60 -18.54 -1.32
N LYS A 524 -11.60 -19.32 -1.76
CA LYS A 524 -10.53 -19.80 -0.87
C LYS A 524 -9.80 -18.63 -0.20
N LEU A 525 -9.44 -17.61 -0.96
CA LEU A 525 -8.81 -16.40 -0.44
C LEU A 525 -9.72 -15.66 0.56
N ARG A 526 -11.01 -15.50 0.22
CA ARG A 526 -12.00 -14.88 1.12
C ARG A 526 -12.07 -15.59 2.47
N LYS A 527 -12.08 -16.93 2.48
CA LYS A 527 -12.12 -17.75 3.71
C LYS A 527 -10.89 -17.53 4.59
N ILE A 528 -9.70 -17.46 3.99
CA ILE A 528 -8.44 -17.20 4.71
C ILE A 528 -8.49 -15.81 5.35
N ILE A 529 -8.87 -14.79 4.58
CA ILE A 529 -8.97 -13.40 5.08
C ILE A 529 -9.99 -13.32 6.23
N THR A 530 -11.14 -13.97 6.08
CA THR A 530 -12.20 -14.02 7.10
C THR A 530 -11.71 -14.66 8.40
N ALA A 531 -10.95 -15.76 8.31
CA ALA A 531 -10.39 -16.44 9.48
C ALA A 531 -9.29 -15.63 10.17
N ALA A 532 -8.42 -14.98 9.39
CA ALA A 532 -7.34 -14.15 9.91
C ALA A 532 -7.87 -12.87 10.60
N ALA A 533 -8.86 -12.22 10.00
CA ALA A 533 -9.47 -10.99 10.49
C ALA A 533 -10.50 -11.22 11.61
N GLY A 534 -11.14 -12.39 11.66
CA GLY A 534 -12.27 -12.66 12.56
C GLY A 534 -13.54 -11.90 12.18
N LEU A 535 -13.66 -11.43 10.94
CA LEU A 535 -14.77 -10.64 10.40
C LEU A 535 -15.27 -11.25 9.09
N GLU A 536 -16.58 -11.25 8.85
CA GLU A 536 -17.13 -11.68 7.57
C GLU A 536 -16.73 -10.71 6.45
N MET A 537 -16.00 -11.22 5.45
CA MET A 537 -15.63 -10.45 4.26
C MET A 537 -16.60 -10.72 3.11
N GLY A 538 -16.89 -9.66 2.34
CA GLY A 538 -17.68 -9.74 1.12
C GLY A 538 -16.91 -10.35 -0.07
N SER A 539 -17.59 -10.46 -1.21
CA SER A 539 -16.96 -10.84 -2.48
C SER A 539 -15.96 -9.77 -2.94
N PRO A 540 -14.83 -10.14 -3.56
CA PRO A 540 -13.82 -9.18 -3.96
C PRO A 540 -14.26 -8.32 -5.14
N ALA A 541 -13.95 -7.03 -5.07
CA ALA A 541 -13.91 -6.16 -6.24
C ALA A 541 -12.63 -6.46 -7.05
N ARG A 542 -12.75 -6.55 -8.37
CA ARG A 542 -11.66 -6.85 -9.29
C ARG A 542 -11.31 -5.59 -10.08
N SER A 543 -10.04 -5.21 -10.10
CA SER A 543 -9.51 -4.14 -10.93
C SER A 543 -8.21 -4.57 -11.60
N GLN A 544 -7.96 -4.09 -12.81
CA GLN A 544 -6.74 -4.38 -13.54
C GLN A 544 -6.07 -3.06 -13.93
N GLN A 545 -4.83 -2.87 -13.49
CA GLN A 545 -4.05 -1.66 -13.76
C GLN A 545 -2.62 -2.07 -14.14
N ASN A 546 -2.07 -1.52 -15.21
CA ASN A 546 -0.66 -1.67 -15.59
C ASN A 546 -0.12 -3.12 -15.60
N GLY A 547 -0.93 -4.09 -16.03
CA GLY A 547 -0.54 -5.51 -16.07
C GLY A 547 -0.55 -6.22 -14.70
N VAL A 548 -1.15 -5.59 -13.68
CA VAL A 548 -1.38 -6.13 -12.34
C VAL A 548 -2.88 -6.31 -12.12
N LEU A 549 -3.26 -7.44 -11.56
CA LEU A 549 -4.62 -7.75 -11.11
C LEU A 549 -4.72 -7.43 -9.62
N LEU A 550 -5.65 -6.55 -9.27
CA LEU A 550 -5.96 -6.14 -7.91
C LEU A 550 -7.27 -6.78 -7.46
N LEU A 551 -7.22 -7.55 -6.38
CA LEU A 551 -8.40 -8.08 -5.69
C LEU A 551 -8.59 -7.33 -4.38
N THR A 552 -9.70 -6.62 -4.23
CA THR A 552 -10.01 -5.84 -3.02
C THR A 552 -11.17 -6.48 -2.26
N TYR A 553 -10.88 -7.01 -1.08
CA TYR A 553 -11.86 -7.56 -0.15
C TYR A 553 -12.22 -6.49 0.88
N ARG A 554 -13.52 -6.32 1.12
CA ARG A 554 -14.08 -5.38 2.11
C ARG A 554 -14.91 -6.16 3.11
N GLU A 555 -15.05 -5.62 4.31
CA GLU A 555 -16.01 -6.12 5.31
C GLU A 555 -17.42 -6.23 4.70
N LYS A 556 -18.16 -7.28 5.04
CA LYS A 556 -19.50 -7.50 4.50
C LYS A 556 -20.51 -6.56 5.20
N PRO A 557 -21.30 -5.75 4.45
CA PRO A 557 -22.31 -4.90 5.05
C PRO A 557 -23.46 -5.71 5.66
N ARG A 558 -24.12 -5.14 6.68
CA ARG A 558 -25.25 -5.79 7.38
C ARG A 558 -26.56 -5.71 6.60
N TYR A 559 -26.72 -4.67 5.80
CA TYR A 559 -27.94 -4.39 5.03
C TYR A 559 -27.66 -4.46 3.53
N THR A 560 -28.71 -4.68 2.74
CA THR A 560 -28.68 -4.62 1.28
C THR A 560 -29.96 -3.95 0.79
N LEU A 561 -29.86 -3.05 -0.19
CA LEU A 561 -31.02 -2.38 -0.77
C LEU A 561 -31.66 -3.23 -1.88
N GLY A 562 -32.98 -3.42 -1.76
CA GLY A 562 -33.84 -3.90 -2.84
C GLY A 562 -34.46 -2.72 -3.59
N LYS A 563 -34.62 -2.83 -4.91
CA LYS A 563 -35.21 -1.79 -5.77
C LYS A 563 -36.42 -2.35 -6.49
N TRP A 564 -37.52 -1.60 -6.46
CA TRP A 564 -38.68 -1.79 -7.32
C TRP A 564 -39.04 -0.44 -7.94
N GLN A 565 -39.39 -0.43 -9.23
CA GLN A 565 -39.69 0.80 -9.97
C GLN A 565 -40.83 0.58 -10.95
N VAL A 566 -41.61 1.63 -11.18
CA VAL A 566 -42.64 1.73 -12.21
C VAL A 566 -42.48 3.09 -12.87
N GLN A 567 -42.47 3.15 -14.20
CA GLN A 567 -42.36 4.38 -14.98
C GLN A 567 -43.52 4.46 -15.97
N LEU A 568 -44.14 5.64 -16.07
CA LEU A 568 -45.29 5.90 -16.95
C LEU A 568 -45.01 7.20 -17.72
N PRO A 569 -44.97 7.18 -19.07
CA PRO A 569 -44.79 8.39 -19.86
C PRO A 569 -46.08 9.23 -19.88
N ALA A 570 -45.94 10.54 -20.09
CA ALA A 570 -47.07 11.47 -20.18
C ALA A 570 -47.92 11.27 -21.45
N GLU A 571 -47.31 10.79 -22.54
CA GLU A 571 -47.98 10.44 -23.79
C GLU A 571 -47.84 8.93 -24.06
N GLU A 572 -48.90 8.31 -24.60
CA GLU A 572 -48.84 6.92 -25.04
C GLU A 572 -47.77 6.76 -26.13
N ASN A 573 -46.81 5.85 -25.90
CA ASN A 573 -45.60 5.63 -26.73
C ASN A 573 -44.55 6.77 -26.74
N GLY A 574 -44.62 7.73 -25.81
CA GLY A 574 -43.61 8.78 -25.65
C GLY A 574 -42.43 8.40 -24.74
N ALA A 575 -41.35 9.19 -24.79
CA ALA A 575 -40.25 9.09 -23.82
C ALA A 575 -40.68 9.63 -22.45
N CYS A 576 -40.34 8.91 -21.38
CA CYS A 576 -40.61 9.34 -20.00
C CYS A 576 -39.59 10.38 -19.55
N GLY A 577 -40.07 11.51 -19.00
CA GLY A 577 -39.23 12.56 -18.43
C GLY A 577 -38.53 12.20 -17.13
N ASP A 578 -38.94 11.10 -16.48
CA ASP A 578 -38.42 10.66 -15.18
C ASP A 578 -37.38 9.55 -15.33
N THR A 579 -36.23 9.72 -14.67
CA THR A 579 -35.14 8.73 -14.66
C THR A 579 -34.82 8.27 -13.23
N LEU A 580 -34.71 6.95 -13.03
CA LEU A 580 -34.33 6.34 -11.74
C LEU A 580 -33.09 5.45 -11.87
N ARG A 581 -32.01 5.78 -11.15
CA ARG A 581 -30.75 5.02 -11.12
C ARG A 581 -30.42 4.54 -9.71
N LEU A 582 -30.04 3.27 -9.57
CA LEU A 582 -29.43 2.74 -8.35
C LEU A 582 -27.92 2.72 -8.54
N VAL A 583 -27.22 3.24 -7.54
CA VAL A 583 -25.77 3.39 -7.53
C VAL A 583 -25.20 2.65 -6.33
N LYS A 584 -24.12 1.91 -6.57
CA LYS A 584 -23.33 1.27 -5.52
C LYS A 584 -22.03 2.05 -5.40
N GLY A 585 -21.97 2.93 -4.40
CA GLY A 585 -20.80 3.73 -4.12
C GLY A 585 -19.72 2.94 -3.39
N GLU A 586 -18.67 3.65 -3.01
CA GLU A 586 -17.60 3.11 -2.17
C GLU A 586 -18.05 2.94 -0.70
N GLU A 587 -17.26 2.19 0.08
CA GLU A 587 -17.51 1.96 1.51
C GLU A 587 -18.92 1.50 1.88
N GLY A 588 -19.57 0.69 1.04
CA GLY A 588 -20.89 0.12 1.36
C GLY A 588 -22.03 1.14 1.35
N VAL A 589 -21.81 2.35 0.82
CA VAL A 589 -22.87 3.32 0.55
C VAL A 589 -23.59 2.91 -0.73
N GLN A 590 -24.92 2.87 -0.69
CA GLN A 590 -25.74 2.65 -1.88
C GLN A 590 -26.76 3.78 -1.98
N ALA A 591 -26.89 4.35 -3.18
CA ALA A 591 -27.74 5.51 -3.41
C ALA A 591 -28.79 5.22 -4.49
N LEU A 592 -30.02 5.65 -4.24
CA LEU A 592 -31.10 5.65 -5.22
C LEU A 592 -31.33 7.10 -5.65
N ILE A 593 -31.20 7.37 -6.95
CA ILE A 593 -31.31 8.71 -7.55
C ILE A 593 -32.53 8.72 -8.47
N LEU A 594 -33.47 9.62 -8.23
CA LEU A 594 -34.61 9.93 -9.09
C LEU A 594 -34.48 11.37 -9.57
N SER A 595 -34.74 11.60 -10.84
CA SER A 595 -34.79 12.93 -11.43
C SER A 595 -36.00 13.04 -12.35
N ASP A 596 -36.74 14.13 -12.21
CA ASP A 596 -37.82 14.56 -13.11
C ASP A 596 -37.33 15.78 -13.89
N GLY A 597 -37.31 15.64 -15.22
CA GLY A 597 -36.86 16.68 -16.15
C GLY A 597 -38.00 17.61 -16.54
N MET A 598 -37.76 18.91 -16.55
CA MET A 598 -38.81 19.88 -16.89
C MET A 598 -39.30 19.75 -18.35
N GLY A 599 -40.62 19.66 -18.52
CA GLY A 599 -41.30 19.60 -19.82
C GLY A 599 -41.88 18.22 -20.14
N THR A 600 -42.15 17.96 -21.42
CA THR A 600 -42.65 16.66 -21.89
C THR A 600 -41.84 16.14 -23.07
N GLY A 601 -41.75 14.82 -23.20
CA GLY A 601 -41.08 14.15 -24.30
C GLY A 601 -39.56 14.08 -24.20
N ALA A 602 -38.89 13.90 -25.34
CA ALA A 602 -37.46 13.63 -25.42
C ALA A 602 -36.53 14.66 -24.73
N PRO A 603 -36.81 15.99 -24.74
CA PRO A 603 -35.97 16.96 -24.04
C PRO A 603 -35.94 16.76 -22.52
N ALA A 604 -37.10 16.50 -21.89
CA ALA A 604 -37.20 16.23 -20.45
C ALA A 604 -36.49 14.93 -20.06
N ALA A 605 -36.67 13.88 -20.87
CA ALA A 605 -36.00 12.59 -20.68
C ALA A 605 -34.47 12.71 -20.76
N LEU A 606 -33.96 13.56 -21.66
CA LEU A 606 -32.53 13.81 -21.80
C LEU A 606 -31.97 14.50 -20.55
N ASP A 607 -32.68 15.50 -20.01
CA ASP A 607 -32.23 16.29 -18.87
C ASP A 607 -32.16 15.45 -17.59
N SER A 608 -33.21 14.66 -17.30
CA SER A 608 -33.21 13.77 -16.14
C SER A 608 -32.18 12.65 -16.25
N ALA A 609 -32.03 12.06 -17.45
CA ALA A 609 -31.05 11.00 -17.68
C ALA A 609 -29.61 11.52 -17.54
N MET A 610 -29.33 12.71 -18.06
CA MET A 610 -28.02 13.35 -17.93
C MET A 610 -27.70 13.61 -16.46
N LEU A 611 -28.61 14.23 -15.71
CA LEU A 611 -28.40 14.52 -14.30
C LEU A 611 -28.20 13.25 -13.46
N CYS A 612 -29.07 12.25 -13.61
CA CYS A 612 -28.94 10.96 -12.91
C CYS A 612 -27.61 10.26 -13.22
N ASN A 613 -27.15 10.30 -14.47
CA ASN A 613 -25.91 9.64 -14.86
C ASN A 613 -24.67 10.35 -14.31
N LEU A 614 -24.61 11.68 -14.39
CA LEU A 614 -23.47 12.45 -13.90
C LEU A 614 -23.33 12.33 -12.37
N VAL A 615 -24.43 12.53 -11.63
CA VAL A 615 -24.43 12.38 -10.17
C VAL A 615 -24.08 10.94 -9.77
N GLY A 616 -24.63 9.95 -10.50
CA GLY A 616 -24.35 8.55 -10.24
C GLY A 616 -22.88 8.18 -10.40
N ARG A 617 -22.21 8.68 -11.45
CA ARG A 617 -20.77 8.44 -11.68
C ARG A 617 -19.90 9.05 -10.59
N LEU A 618 -20.20 10.27 -10.16
CA LEU A 618 -19.45 10.94 -9.09
C LEU A 618 -19.59 10.19 -7.76
N LEU A 619 -20.79 9.66 -7.47
CA LEU A 619 -21.02 8.81 -6.30
C LEU A 619 -20.30 7.45 -6.39
N GLU A 620 -20.23 6.84 -7.58
CA GLU A 620 -19.42 5.63 -7.83
C GLU A 620 -17.93 5.87 -7.57
N ALA A 621 -17.44 7.08 -7.88
CA ALA A 621 -16.06 7.51 -7.63
C ALA A 621 -15.79 7.93 -6.16
N GLY A 622 -16.76 7.77 -5.25
CA GLY A 622 -16.60 8.11 -3.84
C GLY A 622 -16.76 9.60 -3.50
N ILE A 623 -17.23 10.43 -4.45
CA ILE A 623 -17.51 11.84 -4.19
C ILE A 623 -18.83 11.96 -3.42
N PRO A 624 -18.88 12.68 -2.28
CA PRO A 624 -20.11 12.88 -1.53
C PRO A 624 -21.22 13.50 -2.38
N CYS A 625 -22.48 13.06 -2.17
CA CYS A 625 -23.63 13.50 -2.97
C CYS A 625 -23.78 15.04 -3.01
N GLY A 626 -23.56 15.72 -1.89
CA GLY A 626 -23.64 17.18 -1.82
C GLY A 626 -22.64 17.88 -2.77
N SER A 627 -21.40 17.40 -2.82
CA SER A 627 -20.37 17.93 -3.71
C SER A 627 -20.62 17.56 -5.17
N ALA A 628 -21.06 16.31 -5.41
CA ALA A 628 -21.45 15.85 -6.75
C ALA A 628 -22.56 16.72 -7.34
N LEU A 629 -23.58 17.08 -6.55
CA LEU A 629 -24.67 17.94 -6.99
C LEU A 629 -24.23 19.35 -7.33
N ARG A 630 -23.34 19.95 -6.53
CA ARG A 630 -22.78 21.28 -6.86
C ARG A 630 -22.05 21.24 -8.20
N LEU A 631 -21.22 20.22 -8.41
CA LEU A 631 -20.45 20.07 -9.64
C LEU A 631 -21.34 19.86 -10.88
N VAL A 632 -22.36 19.01 -10.76
CA VAL A 632 -23.33 18.78 -11.83
C VAL A 632 -24.19 20.02 -12.09
N ASN A 633 -24.63 20.73 -11.04
CA ASN A 633 -25.38 21.97 -11.17
C ASN A 633 -24.58 23.02 -11.98
N SER A 634 -23.31 23.24 -11.62
CA SER A 634 -22.41 24.14 -12.35
C SER A 634 -22.14 23.70 -13.80
N ALA A 635 -22.21 22.39 -14.08
CA ALA A 635 -22.06 21.86 -15.44
C ALA A 635 -23.35 22.03 -16.28
N LEU A 636 -24.53 21.87 -15.68
CA LEU A 636 -25.83 22.01 -16.35
C LEU A 636 -26.16 23.47 -16.70
N MET A 637 -25.66 24.44 -15.94
CA MET A 637 -25.78 25.88 -16.24
C MET A 637 -25.19 26.28 -17.61
N VAL A 638 -24.31 25.47 -18.19
CA VAL A 638 -23.65 25.73 -19.48
C VAL A 638 -24.62 25.54 -20.67
N LYS A 639 -25.75 24.85 -20.46
CA LYS A 639 -26.80 24.60 -21.45
C LYS A 639 -27.60 25.87 -21.69
N GLY A 640 -27.24 26.60 -22.75
CA GLY A 640 -27.56 28.02 -22.91
C GLY A 640 -29.04 28.41 -22.91
N GLY A 641 -29.34 29.55 -22.30
CA GLY A 641 -30.53 30.42 -22.51
C GLY A 641 -31.90 29.88 -22.09
N ARG A 642 -32.09 28.56 -22.07
CA ARG A 642 -33.23 27.88 -21.45
C ARG A 642 -32.74 27.22 -20.18
N GLU A 643 -33.29 27.63 -19.05
CA GLU A 643 -33.03 27.01 -17.75
C GLU A 643 -33.39 25.53 -17.83
N SER A 644 -32.38 24.66 -17.89
CA SER A 644 -32.55 23.20 -17.86
C SER A 644 -32.67 22.81 -16.40
N LEU A 645 -33.89 22.86 -15.89
CA LEU A 645 -34.22 22.54 -14.51
C LEU A 645 -34.59 21.07 -14.43
N ALA A 646 -33.80 20.31 -13.68
CA ALA A 646 -34.14 18.94 -13.36
C ALA A 646 -34.20 18.82 -11.84
N THR A 647 -35.26 18.18 -11.36
CA THR A 647 -35.37 17.88 -9.94
C THR A 647 -34.41 16.74 -9.60
N LEU A 648 -33.98 16.67 -8.35
CA LEU A 648 -33.24 15.52 -7.86
C LEU A 648 -33.77 15.10 -6.49
N ASP A 649 -34.17 13.84 -6.41
CA ASP A 649 -34.42 13.12 -5.17
C ASP A 649 -33.40 11.99 -5.05
N THR A 650 -32.52 12.06 -4.05
CA THR A 650 -31.52 11.01 -3.79
C THR A 650 -31.62 10.50 -2.38
N ALA A 651 -31.73 9.18 -2.23
CA ALA A 651 -31.63 8.50 -0.95
C ALA A 651 -30.31 7.71 -0.90
N ALA A 652 -29.34 8.19 -0.12
CA ALA A 652 -28.08 7.50 0.13
C ALA A 652 -28.16 6.73 1.45
N VAL A 653 -27.89 5.43 1.42
CA VAL A 653 -27.97 4.55 2.59
C VAL A 653 -26.63 3.91 2.85
N ASP A 654 -26.12 4.08 4.08
CA ASP A 654 -24.97 3.33 4.58
C ASP A 654 -25.43 1.92 4.95
N CYS A 655 -24.97 0.92 4.18
CA CYS A 655 -25.37 -0.47 4.37
C CYS A 655 -24.72 -1.14 5.59
N TYR A 656 -23.77 -0.49 6.27
CA TYR A 656 -23.22 -0.99 7.53
C TYR A 656 -24.06 -0.59 8.74
N THR A 657 -24.47 0.68 8.80
CA THR A 657 -25.22 1.24 9.94
C THR A 657 -26.74 1.20 9.72
N GLY A 658 -27.20 1.21 8.47
CA GLY A 658 -28.60 1.38 8.11
C GLY A 658 -29.07 2.84 8.19
N THR A 659 -28.14 3.80 8.29
CA THR A 659 -28.46 5.22 8.25
C THR A 659 -28.74 5.67 6.82
N ALA A 660 -29.79 6.46 6.63
CA ALA A 660 -30.20 6.97 5.33
C ALA A 660 -30.18 8.50 5.33
N VAL A 661 -29.53 9.10 4.34
CA VAL A 661 -29.46 10.53 4.10
C VAL A 661 -30.21 10.84 2.81
N PHE A 662 -31.15 11.78 2.90
CA PHE A 662 -31.98 12.18 1.77
C PHE A 662 -31.54 13.56 1.27
N TYR A 663 -31.23 13.64 -0.02
CA TYR A 663 -30.89 14.87 -0.71
C TYR A 663 -32.03 15.22 -1.67
N LYS A 664 -32.60 16.40 -1.50
CA LYS A 664 -33.71 16.89 -2.31
C LYS A 664 -33.36 18.23 -2.92
N ALA A 665 -33.61 18.39 -4.22
CA ALA A 665 -33.50 19.63 -4.97
C ALA A 665 -34.74 19.76 -5.87
N GLY A 666 -35.71 20.59 -5.45
CA GLY A 666 -36.96 20.79 -6.19
C GLY A 666 -37.84 19.54 -6.34
N ALA A 667 -37.58 18.49 -5.55
CA ALA A 667 -38.20 17.17 -5.73
C ALA A 667 -39.46 16.97 -4.89
N ALA A 668 -40.28 16.01 -5.32
CA ALA A 668 -41.49 15.59 -4.63
C ALA A 668 -41.24 15.03 -3.20
N PRO A 669 -42.27 15.00 -2.32
CA PRO A 669 -42.18 14.35 -1.03
C PRO A 669 -41.81 12.86 -1.13
N THR A 670 -40.91 12.41 -0.26
CA THR A 670 -40.65 10.98 -0.07
C THR A 670 -41.42 10.48 1.16
N PHE A 671 -41.95 9.26 1.09
CA PHE A 671 -42.59 8.62 2.24
C PHE A 671 -41.75 7.47 2.75
N LEU A 672 -41.41 7.49 4.04
CA LEU A 672 -40.76 6.38 4.73
C LEU A 672 -41.81 5.59 5.51
N ARG A 673 -42.01 4.31 5.14
CA ARG A 673 -42.97 3.43 5.81
C ARG A 673 -42.24 2.39 6.68
N ARG A 674 -42.58 2.32 7.97
CA ARG A 674 -42.07 1.32 8.91
C ARG A 674 -43.19 0.82 9.81
N GLN A 675 -43.37 -0.50 9.90
CA GLN A 675 -44.37 -1.15 10.78
C GLN A 675 -45.79 -0.54 10.66
N GLY A 676 -46.23 -0.29 9.42
CA GLY A 676 -47.57 0.28 9.17
C GLY A 676 -47.70 1.79 9.38
N ARG A 677 -46.68 2.49 9.91
CA ARG A 677 -46.65 3.95 10.01
C ARG A 677 -45.88 4.55 8.84
N ALA A 678 -46.40 5.66 8.29
CA ALA A 678 -45.74 6.42 7.23
C ALA A 678 -45.31 7.78 7.76
N MET A 679 -44.09 8.18 7.42
CA MET A 679 -43.52 9.49 7.71
C MET A 679 -43.23 10.20 6.39
N ARG A 680 -43.66 11.45 6.25
CA ARG A 680 -43.39 12.30 5.08
C ARG A 680 -42.06 13.04 5.29
N LEU A 681 -41.19 12.96 4.29
CA LEU A 681 -39.90 13.63 4.25
C LEU A 681 -39.91 14.67 3.13
N GLU A 682 -39.71 15.93 3.50
CA GLU A 682 -39.65 17.07 2.58
C GLU A 682 -38.50 17.98 2.94
N ALA A 683 -37.92 18.61 1.94
CA ALA A 683 -36.99 19.72 2.12
C ALA A 683 -37.37 20.80 1.11
N THR A 684 -37.42 22.05 1.56
CA THR A 684 -37.69 23.20 0.70
C THR A 684 -36.37 23.66 0.07
N SER A 685 -36.09 23.20 -1.14
CA SER A 685 -34.91 23.59 -1.92
C SER A 685 -35.29 23.78 -3.40
N LEU A 686 -34.60 24.70 -4.07
CA LEU A 686 -34.81 24.95 -5.50
C LEU A 686 -34.28 23.76 -6.34
N PRO A 687 -34.86 23.51 -7.53
CA PRO A 687 -34.33 22.52 -8.48
C PRO A 687 -32.86 22.78 -8.84
N ALA A 688 -32.14 21.73 -9.22
CA ALA A 688 -30.80 21.88 -9.76
C ALA A 688 -30.89 22.65 -11.10
N GLY A 689 -30.07 23.68 -11.26
CA GLY A 689 -30.00 24.57 -12.43
C GLY A 689 -30.26 26.06 -12.13
N ILE A 690 -30.79 26.40 -10.94
CA ILE A 690 -31.07 27.79 -10.51
C ILE A 690 -29.92 28.32 -9.64
N LEU A 691 -29.54 29.60 -9.87
CA LEU A 691 -28.63 30.38 -9.02
C LEU A 691 -29.05 30.27 -7.55
N ALA A 692 -28.15 29.78 -6.70
CA ALA A 692 -28.15 30.06 -5.27
C ALA A 692 -26.87 30.82 -4.95
#